data_AF-A0A849QFY8-F1
#
_entry.id   AF-A0A849QFY8-F1
#
_cell.length_a   1.000
_cell.length_b   1.000
_cell.length_c   1.000
_cell.angle_alpha   90.00
_cell.angle_beta   90.00
_cell.angle_gamma   90.00
#
_symmetry.space_group_name_H-M   'P 1'
#
loop_
_entity.id
_entity.type
_entity.pdbx_description
1 polymer ?
#
loop_
_entity_poly.entity_id
_entity_poly.type
_entity_poly.pdbx_seq_one_letter_code
_entity_poly.pdbx_strand_id
1 'polypeptide(L)'
;MDNNSKKHAPEMNLDSDNLESDRPIELIPKSVLEYRPRVGDSPDLFVDLSVGVVLGRSSSFHRKYRNAGLGTIGAIAETSDDILTSLLGMPVNLDMVSPHVIFVSGKRGSGKSYTLGILVEELASAMERKEIEVATVVIDTVDVFRQAVEPNVDQDALLKKWNLQSRGFPVAVFIPRKTYNSLPEEVRTKARLHPLAISPRELTVSDWGYVLEKGGQLSTAMENLIGDILESIRRGYTLESGEQVALKRSFSIRDMVQCIESNPSINELYKASTRTAMIQRLKRAARLGVFHPSGTSAQDLAVAGQTTIIDVAPLGSDAEVVLAILTNMLCRQVLTYRMAWTEEGTSAREELPPTWLIIDEAHTLVPKGSATPAKDAIVGYAKLGRRFGCSLVLCTQQPSAVADEAISQADIIISHSLSHDGDIRALQQRAPAVMPDMFRDKVFISSLPRGVALIFDQSTENKRGFITQIRPRLSQHGGTDRLSSLFEAARLMLPEGVPEESDLQWDLEEIAAEPAGELAEELSEVPRPPLKLSKEDWNLLDDWIQEYIRVLFERERQEFSITDEPAPRVTEPRAEKESEPPPHVIEPSITSVAAQVIDSSKVQVRQFGLLSPSMLLKALTRTILYSKQSHRFLFTKGPFYRDVIRVQIQDIKPSDLVDWLASGLVSAGLTIEKLVDDDELTFVMFSKNGLRGVFATGVSGTIVCSPVVIVGNNRATVVQMIDKIRRAMS
;
A
#
# COMPACT_ATOMS: atom_id res chain seq x y z
N MET A 1 -18.80 -11.06 48.93
CA MET A 1 -18.83 -12.29 48.13
C MET A 1 -19.38 -11.91 46.77
N ASP A 2 -18.57 -12.18 45.76
CA ASP A 2 -18.66 -11.73 44.38
C ASP A 2 -19.95 -12.13 43.67
N ASN A 3 -20.44 -11.29 42.74
CA ASN A 3 -20.47 -11.73 41.35
C ASN A 3 -20.71 -10.61 40.33
N ASN A 4 -19.83 -10.63 39.34
CA ASN A 4 -19.76 -9.83 38.12
C ASN A 4 -20.99 -10.04 37.22
N SER A 5 -21.59 -8.95 36.72
CA SER A 5 -22.44 -8.97 35.52
C SER A 5 -21.73 -8.19 34.40
N LYS A 6 -20.85 -8.89 33.67
CA LYS A 6 -20.27 -8.41 32.42
C LYS A 6 -21.37 -8.38 31.34
N LYS A 7 -21.63 -7.19 30.79
CA LYS A 7 -22.40 -7.00 29.55
C LYS A 7 -21.66 -7.68 28.39
N HIS A 8 -22.42 -8.40 27.57
CA HIS A 8 -21.96 -9.12 26.39
C HIS A 8 -21.26 -8.20 25.38
N ALA A 9 -20.01 -8.55 25.04
CA ALA A 9 -19.43 -8.23 23.74
C ALA A 9 -20.08 -9.16 22.68
N PRO A 10 -20.23 -8.74 21.42
CA PRO A 10 -20.81 -9.59 20.40
C PRO A 10 -19.88 -10.77 20.14
N GLU A 11 -20.35 -11.99 20.40
CA GLU A 11 -19.75 -13.21 19.86
C GLU A 11 -19.83 -13.13 18.34
N MET A 12 -18.71 -12.85 17.68
CA MET A 12 -18.55 -13.11 16.25
C MET A 12 -18.71 -14.62 16.05
N ASN A 13 -19.88 -15.04 15.58
CA ASN A 13 -20.09 -16.37 15.01
C ASN A 13 -19.16 -16.54 13.80
N LEU A 14 -17.97 -17.09 14.02
CA LEU A 14 -16.93 -17.34 13.01
C LEU A 14 -17.03 -18.75 12.37
N ASP A 15 -18.09 -19.50 12.63
CA ASP A 15 -18.12 -20.94 12.36
C ASP A 15 -18.88 -21.39 11.08
N SER A 16 -19.34 -20.48 10.21
CA SER A 16 -20.07 -20.89 8.98
C SER A 16 -19.34 -20.77 7.65
N ASP A 17 -18.22 -20.04 7.52
CA ASP A 17 -17.76 -19.58 6.19
C ASP A 17 -16.41 -20.16 5.69
N ASN A 18 -15.82 -21.16 6.37
CA ASN A 18 -14.53 -21.75 5.96
C ASN A 18 -14.61 -22.82 4.83
N LEU A 19 -15.65 -22.79 3.99
CA LEU A 19 -15.83 -23.77 2.90
C LEU A 19 -14.85 -23.55 1.72
N GLU A 20 -14.31 -22.34 1.56
CA GLU A 20 -13.39 -21.99 0.45
C GLU A 20 -11.90 -22.09 0.80
N SER A 21 -11.51 -22.08 2.08
CA SER A 21 -10.10 -21.95 2.49
C SER A 21 -9.22 -23.15 2.16
N ASP A 22 -9.81 -24.34 1.96
CA ASP A 22 -9.04 -25.57 1.68
C ASP A 22 -8.84 -25.83 0.18
N ARG A 23 -9.56 -25.10 -0.68
CA ARG A 23 -9.38 -25.19 -2.13
C ARG A 23 -8.10 -24.43 -2.53
N PRO A 24 -7.29 -24.97 -3.46
CA PRO A 24 -6.19 -24.20 -4.02
C PRO A 24 -6.70 -22.99 -4.81
N ILE A 25 -5.94 -21.90 -4.78
CA ILE A 25 -6.27 -20.69 -5.56
C ILE A 25 -6.24 -20.97 -7.07
N GLU A 26 -7.03 -20.24 -7.86
CA GLU A 26 -6.87 -20.28 -9.31
C GLU A 26 -5.61 -19.53 -9.73
N LEU A 27 -4.70 -20.21 -10.45
CA LEU A 27 -3.52 -19.56 -11.00
C LEU A 27 -3.90 -18.56 -12.09
N ILE A 28 -3.25 -17.40 -12.09
CA ILE A 28 -3.38 -16.43 -13.17
C ILE A 28 -2.82 -17.06 -14.46
N PRO A 29 -3.59 -17.04 -15.57
CA PRO A 29 -3.20 -17.73 -16.79
C PRO A 29 -1.86 -17.25 -17.35
N LYS A 30 -1.00 -18.19 -17.77
CA LYS A 30 0.29 -17.85 -18.43
C LYS A 30 0.12 -16.95 -19.66
N SER A 31 -1.06 -16.91 -20.27
CA SER A 31 -1.40 -16.06 -21.42
C SER A 31 -1.48 -14.57 -21.11
N VAL A 32 -1.61 -14.18 -19.84
CA VAL A 32 -1.56 -12.77 -19.41
C VAL A 32 -0.22 -12.37 -18.78
N LEU A 33 0.68 -13.35 -18.63
CA LEU A 33 2.04 -13.16 -18.13
C LEU A 33 2.97 -13.19 -19.34
N GLU A 34 3.02 -12.08 -20.08
CA GLU A 34 3.79 -12.00 -21.32
C GLU A 34 5.30 -12.01 -21.07
N TYR A 35 5.74 -11.34 -19.99
CA TYR A 35 7.13 -11.27 -19.59
C TYR A 35 7.44 -12.32 -18.51
N ARG A 36 8.29 -13.29 -18.85
CA ARG A 36 8.55 -14.48 -18.03
C ARG A 36 10.05 -14.82 -17.97
N PRO A 37 10.89 -13.93 -17.43
CA PRO A 37 12.32 -14.17 -17.35
C PRO A 37 12.59 -15.39 -16.47
N ARG A 38 13.66 -16.11 -16.79
CA ARG A 38 14.13 -17.26 -16.05
C ARG A 38 15.04 -16.78 -14.92
N VAL A 39 14.70 -17.11 -13.68
CA VAL A 39 15.48 -16.79 -12.48
C VAL A 39 15.94 -18.11 -11.86
N GLY A 40 17.26 -18.33 -11.84
CA GLY A 40 17.85 -19.59 -11.36
C GLY A 40 17.71 -19.78 -9.84
N ASP A 41 17.62 -18.68 -9.08
CA ASP A 41 17.46 -18.71 -7.63
C ASP A 41 16.07 -19.23 -7.22
N SER A 42 16.04 -20.15 -6.25
CA SER A 42 14.77 -20.64 -5.69
C SER A 42 13.98 -19.48 -5.05
N PRO A 43 12.66 -19.39 -5.26
CA PRO A 43 11.86 -18.27 -4.76
C PRO A 43 11.80 -18.14 -3.23
N ASP A 44 11.90 -19.23 -2.47
CA ASP A 44 11.73 -19.28 -0.99
C ASP A 44 10.83 -18.17 -0.42
N LEU A 45 9.60 -18.13 -0.96
CA LEU A 45 8.56 -17.16 -0.60
C LEU A 45 7.56 -17.77 0.40
N PHE A 46 6.96 -16.90 1.20
CA PHE A 46 5.80 -17.19 2.02
C PHE A 46 4.56 -17.34 1.12
N VAL A 47 4.15 -18.59 0.91
CA VAL A 47 3.01 -18.95 0.06
C VAL A 47 2.02 -19.75 0.86
N ASP A 48 0.78 -19.29 0.84
CA ASP A 48 -0.39 -20.06 1.23
C ASP A 48 -1.06 -20.57 -0.05
N LEU A 49 -1.34 -21.86 -0.12
CA LEU A 49 -1.88 -22.50 -1.31
C LEU A 49 -3.34 -22.13 -1.58
N SER A 50 -4.03 -21.52 -0.62
CA SER A 50 -5.42 -21.05 -0.79
C SER A 50 -5.52 -19.61 -1.29
N VAL A 51 -4.46 -18.81 -1.14
CA VAL A 51 -4.48 -17.38 -1.50
C VAL A 51 -3.31 -16.93 -2.38
N GLY A 52 -2.17 -17.63 -2.40
CA GLY A 52 -0.97 -17.27 -3.16
C GLY A 52 0.19 -16.79 -2.28
N VAL A 53 1.07 -15.98 -2.87
CA VAL A 53 2.18 -15.31 -2.17
C VAL A 53 1.60 -14.21 -1.28
N VAL A 54 2.08 -14.11 -0.05
CA VAL A 54 1.63 -13.10 0.91
C VAL A 54 2.80 -12.18 1.27
N LEU A 55 2.55 -10.88 1.15
CA LEU A 55 3.45 -9.78 1.49
C LEU A 55 2.95 -9.08 2.76
N GLY A 56 3.84 -8.54 3.58
CA GLY A 56 3.43 -7.73 4.74
C GLY A 56 3.03 -8.53 5.99
N ARG A 57 2.75 -9.83 5.86
CA ARG A 57 2.08 -10.61 6.92
C ARG A 57 2.97 -11.68 7.56
N SER A 58 3.20 -11.57 8.86
CA SER A 58 3.88 -12.63 9.62
C SER A 58 3.12 -13.96 9.58
N SER A 59 3.84 -15.09 9.58
CA SER A 59 3.26 -16.43 9.56
C SER A 59 2.32 -16.71 10.74
N SER A 60 2.58 -16.14 11.92
CA SER A 60 1.71 -16.27 13.09
C SER A 60 0.39 -15.53 12.90
N PHE A 61 0.44 -14.31 12.37
CA PHE A 61 -0.74 -13.51 12.07
C PHE A 61 -1.57 -14.13 10.95
N HIS A 62 -0.91 -14.61 9.88
CA HIS A 62 -1.57 -15.31 8.78
C HIS A 62 -2.31 -16.58 9.22
N ARG A 63 -1.75 -17.35 10.17
CA ARG A 63 -2.45 -18.51 10.73
C ARG A 63 -3.74 -18.12 11.46
N LYS A 64 -3.79 -16.92 12.06
CA LYS A 64 -4.95 -16.44 12.82
C LYS A 64 -6.03 -15.84 11.92
N TYR A 65 -5.65 -15.03 10.92
CA TYR A 65 -6.60 -14.25 10.11
C TYR A 65 -6.79 -14.77 8.68
N ARG A 66 -5.97 -15.75 8.24
CA ARG A 66 -6.07 -16.39 6.92
C ARG A 66 -6.13 -15.37 5.78
N ASN A 67 -7.21 -15.39 5.01
CA ASN A 67 -7.43 -14.55 3.83
C ASN A 67 -7.98 -13.16 4.15
N ALA A 68 -8.43 -12.89 5.38
CA ALA A 68 -9.02 -11.61 5.73
C ALA A 68 -8.02 -10.46 5.55
N GLY A 69 -8.45 -9.38 4.88
CA GLY A 69 -7.66 -8.17 4.67
C GLY A 69 -6.43 -8.38 3.80
N LEU A 70 -6.48 -9.34 2.87
CA LEU A 70 -5.49 -9.48 1.80
C LEU A 70 -5.99 -8.79 0.53
N GLY A 71 -5.12 -8.04 -0.13
CA GLY A 71 -5.41 -7.40 -1.41
C GLY A 71 -4.50 -7.91 -2.53
N THR A 72 -5.06 -8.37 -3.64
CA THR A 72 -4.28 -8.93 -4.75
C THR A 72 -3.67 -7.82 -5.62
N ILE A 73 -2.34 -7.76 -5.70
CA ILE A 73 -1.63 -6.72 -6.48
C ILE A 73 -1.20 -7.18 -7.87
N GLY A 74 -1.08 -8.50 -8.08
CA GLY A 74 -0.56 -9.06 -9.32
C GLY A 74 -0.33 -10.56 -9.22
N ALA A 75 0.54 -11.08 -10.08
CA ALA A 75 0.95 -12.48 -10.07
C ALA A 75 2.45 -12.63 -10.34
N ILE A 76 3.04 -13.69 -9.79
CA ILE A 76 4.44 -14.02 -10.04
C ILE A 76 4.67 -14.25 -11.54
N ALA A 77 5.66 -13.56 -12.09
CA ALA A 77 5.99 -13.56 -13.51
C ALA A 77 7.28 -14.33 -13.84
N GLU A 78 8.17 -14.50 -12.87
CA GLU A 78 9.42 -15.26 -13.07
C GLU A 78 9.18 -16.77 -13.25
N THR A 79 10.01 -17.36 -14.10
CA THR A 79 10.11 -18.80 -14.29
C THR A 79 11.32 -19.33 -13.53
N SER A 80 11.22 -20.57 -13.06
CA SER A 80 12.32 -21.28 -12.40
C SER A 80 12.73 -22.47 -13.26
N ASP A 81 14.00 -22.86 -13.17
CA ASP A 81 14.60 -24.04 -13.80
C ASP A 81 13.83 -25.31 -13.48
N ASP A 82 13.20 -25.34 -12.31
CA ASP A 82 12.38 -26.43 -11.86
C ASP A 82 10.90 -26.02 -11.79
N ILE A 83 10.11 -26.63 -12.68
CA ILE A 83 8.64 -26.52 -12.77
C ILE A 83 7.96 -26.70 -11.40
N LEU A 84 8.55 -27.50 -10.50
CA LEU A 84 7.95 -27.87 -9.22
C LEU A 84 8.13 -26.77 -8.16
N THR A 85 9.21 -26.01 -8.26
CA THR A 85 9.42 -24.80 -7.45
C THR A 85 8.84 -23.55 -8.10
N SER A 86 8.42 -23.63 -9.37
CA SER A 86 7.85 -22.49 -10.09
C SER A 86 6.61 -21.97 -9.37
N LEU A 87 6.60 -20.66 -9.16
CA LEU A 87 5.45 -19.92 -8.64
C LEU A 87 4.73 -19.17 -9.75
N LEU A 88 5.08 -19.39 -11.03
CA LEU A 88 4.51 -18.65 -12.15
C LEU A 88 2.99 -18.65 -12.12
N GLY A 89 2.39 -17.46 -12.14
CA GLY A 89 0.95 -17.27 -12.10
C GLY A 89 0.32 -17.34 -10.70
N MET A 90 1.10 -17.60 -9.65
CA MET A 90 0.62 -17.45 -8.28
C MET A 90 0.23 -16.00 -8.01
N PRO A 91 -0.98 -15.73 -7.53
CA PRO A 91 -1.36 -14.39 -7.09
C PRO A 91 -0.44 -13.89 -5.98
N VAL A 92 -0.14 -12.60 -6.02
CA VAL A 92 0.65 -11.89 -5.02
C VAL A 92 -0.31 -10.98 -4.26
N ASN A 93 -0.39 -11.16 -2.95
CA ASN A 93 -1.31 -10.44 -2.09
C ASN A 93 -0.55 -9.64 -1.04
N LEU A 94 -1.04 -8.43 -0.77
CA LEU A 94 -0.54 -7.54 0.25
C LEU A 94 -1.45 -7.57 1.48
N ASP A 95 -0.84 -7.60 2.66
CA ASP A 95 -1.53 -7.37 3.93
C ASP A 95 -2.00 -5.92 4.04
N MET A 96 -3.32 -5.73 4.12
CA MET A 96 -3.95 -4.42 4.31
C MET A 96 -4.33 -4.15 5.77
N VAL A 97 -4.16 -5.14 6.65
CA VAL A 97 -4.50 -5.07 8.08
C VAL A 97 -3.32 -4.51 8.87
N SER A 98 -2.13 -5.03 8.60
CA SER A 98 -0.91 -4.62 9.29
C SER A 98 -0.41 -3.26 8.78
N PRO A 99 0.23 -2.44 9.64
CA PRO A 99 0.76 -1.17 9.21
C PRO A 99 2.11 -1.32 8.48
N HIS A 100 2.23 -0.68 7.32
CA HIS A 100 3.35 -0.79 6.40
C HIS A 100 3.96 0.55 6.01
N VAL A 101 5.24 0.55 5.70
CA VAL A 101 5.88 1.62 4.92
C VAL A 101 6.27 1.02 3.57
N ILE A 102 5.55 1.40 2.52
CA ILE A 102 5.73 0.86 1.17
C ILE A 102 6.41 1.91 0.31
N PHE A 103 7.47 1.52 -0.37
CA PHE A 103 8.16 2.39 -1.32
C PHE A 103 7.97 1.90 -2.76
N VAL A 104 7.33 2.72 -3.60
CA VAL A 104 7.07 2.43 -5.00
C VAL A 104 7.96 3.31 -5.89
N SER A 105 8.70 2.71 -6.81
CA SER A 105 9.60 3.46 -7.71
C SER A 105 9.49 3.02 -9.15
N GLY A 106 9.80 3.92 -10.09
CA GLY A 106 9.87 3.60 -11.52
C GLY A 106 9.87 4.84 -12.42
N LYS A 107 10.48 4.75 -13.60
CA LYS A 107 10.47 5.84 -14.60
C LYS A 107 9.05 6.18 -15.06
N ARG A 108 8.85 7.35 -15.67
CA ARG A 108 7.57 7.73 -16.28
C ARG A 108 7.03 6.63 -17.21
N GLY A 109 5.75 6.30 -17.07
CA GLY A 109 5.09 5.28 -17.91
C GLY A 109 5.42 3.82 -17.59
N SER A 110 6.23 3.55 -16.56
CA SER A 110 6.61 2.18 -16.16
C SER A 110 5.49 1.40 -15.47
N GLY A 111 4.56 2.08 -14.79
CA GLY A 111 3.45 1.45 -14.06
C GLY A 111 3.30 1.85 -12.59
N LYS A 112 4.20 2.67 -12.04
CA LYS A 112 4.17 3.16 -10.64
C LYS A 112 2.81 3.66 -10.13
N SER A 113 2.24 4.70 -10.75
CA SER A 113 0.94 5.27 -10.32
C SER A 113 -0.23 4.33 -10.64
N TYR A 114 -0.06 3.40 -11.59
CA TYR A 114 -1.02 2.33 -11.85
C TYR A 114 -1.04 1.32 -10.68
N THR A 115 0.13 0.95 -10.14
CA THR A 115 0.26 0.15 -8.92
C THR A 115 -0.34 0.86 -7.71
N LEU A 116 -0.10 2.16 -7.52
CA LEU A 116 -0.77 2.92 -6.46
C LEU A 116 -2.29 2.84 -6.57
N GLY A 117 -2.83 2.93 -7.79
CA GLY A 117 -4.26 2.80 -8.04
C GLY A 117 -4.79 1.44 -7.58
N ILE A 118 -4.05 0.37 -7.84
CA ILE A 118 -4.40 -0.98 -7.37
C ILE A 118 -4.37 -1.07 -5.85
N LEU A 119 -3.40 -0.46 -5.17
CA LEU A 119 -3.38 -0.42 -3.70
C LEU A 119 -4.63 0.29 -3.16
N VAL A 120 -5.03 1.40 -3.77
CA VAL A 120 -6.26 2.13 -3.43
C VAL A 120 -7.51 1.28 -3.67
N GLU A 121 -7.59 0.56 -4.80
CA GLU A 121 -8.70 -0.35 -5.12
C GLU A 121 -8.82 -1.49 -4.10
N GLU A 122 -7.70 -2.09 -3.71
CA GLU A 122 -7.67 -3.20 -2.78
C GLU A 122 -7.99 -2.76 -1.35
N LEU A 123 -7.49 -1.60 -0.92
CA LEU A 123 -7.87 -0.99 0.37
C LEU A 123 -9.37 -0.69 0.41
N ALA A 124 -9.91 -0.06 -0.64
CA ALA A 124 -11.34 0.24 -0.74
C ALA A 124 -12.18 -1.04 -0.75
N SER A 125 -11.73 -2.08 -1.46
CA SER A 125 -12.42 -3.39 -1.47
C SER A 125 -12.40 -4.06 -0.11
N ALA A 126 -11.27 -4.04 0.61
CA ALA A 126 -11.16 -4.62 1.94
C ALA A 126 -12.02 -3.87 2.96
N MET A 127 -12.11 -2.54 2.86
CA MET A 127 -13.02 -1.71 3.67
C MET A 127 -14.50 -2.03 3.38
N GLU A 128 -14.88 -2.16 2.10
CA GLU A 128 -16.24 -2.52 1.68
C GLU A 128 -16.66 -3.92 2.20
N ARG A 129 -15.72 -4.88 2.20
CA ARG A 129 -15.91 -6.21 2.79
C ARG A 129 -15.87 -6.21 4.32
N LYS A 130 -15.63 -5.07 4.97
CA LYS A 130 -15.49 -4.90 6.43
C LYS A 130 -14.38 -5.77 7.04
N GLU A 131 -13.36 -6.08 6.25
CA GLU A 131 -12.18 -6.83 6.72
C GLU A 131 -11.19 -5.93 7.46
N ILE A 132 -11.19 -4.64 7.12
CA ILE A 132 -10.38 -3.60 7.74
C ILE A 132 -11.24 -2.37 8.01
N GLU A 133 -10.89 -1.64 9.07
CA GLU A 133 -11.53 -0.38 9.46
C GLU A 133 -10.43 0.69 9.57
N VAL A 134 -10.04 1.21 8.42
CA VAL A 134 -8.98 2.22 8.25
C VAL A 134 -9.49 3.39 7.44
N ALA A 135 -8.78 4.51 7.43
CA ALA A 135 -8.95 5.54 6.42
C ALA A 135 -7.85 5.43 5.36
N THR A 136 -8.15 5.77 4.11
CA THR A 136 -7.14 5.91 3.05
C THR A 136 -7.12 7.35 2.55
N VAL A 137 -5.98 8.03 2.62
CA VAL A 137 -5.79 9.39 2.11
C VAL A 137 -4.71 9.38 1.04
N VAL A 138 -5.06 9.81 -0.17
CA VAL A 138 -4.17 9.86 -1.34
C VAL A 138 -3.85 11.31 -1.67
N ILE A 139 -2.56 11.65 -1.66
CA ILE A 139 -2.03 12.92 -2.15
C ILE A 139 -1.72 12.77 -3.64
N ASP A 140 -2.60 13.32 -4.48
CA ASP A 140 -2.50 13.25 -5.94
C ASP A 140 -1.88 14.54 -6.50
N THR A 141 -0.72 14.40 -7.14
CA THR A 141 0.00 15.52 -7.75
C THR A 141 -0.27 15.67 -9.25
N VAL A 142 -0.80 14.63 -9.92
CA VAL A 142 -0.88 14.56 -11.40
C VAL A 142 -2.27 14.13 -11.90
N ASP A 143 -3.32 14.24 -11.08
CA ASP A 143 -4.70 13.90 -11.42
C ASP A 143 -4.87 12.49 -12.03
N VAL A 144 -4.38 11.50 -11.29
CA VAL A 144 -4.35 10.09 -11.70
C VAL A 144 -5.45 9.27 -11.04
N PHE A 145 -5.87 9.66 -9.84
CA PHE A 145 -6.70 8.81 -8.97
C PHE A 145 -8.17 9.19 -8.97
N ARG A 146 -8.53 10.43 -9.31
CA ARG A 146 -9.91 10.93 -9.29
C ARG A 146 -10.89 10.06 -10.11
N GLN A 147 -10.46 9.54 -11.26
CA GLN A 147 -11.28 8.68 -12.13
C GLN A 147 -11.54 7.28 -11.54
N ALA A 148 -11.02 6.96 -10.34
CA ALA A 148 -11.31 5.70 -9.66
C ALA A 148 -12.81 5.51 -9.37
N VAL A 149 -13.62 6.57 -9.40
CA VAL A 149 -15.09 6.48 -9.34
C VAL A 149 -15.71 5.75 -10.53
N GLU A 150 -15.02 5.68 -11.67
CA GLU A 150 -15.52 5.08 -12.91
C GLU A 150 -14.95 3.67 -13.12
N PRO A 151 -15.73 2.74 -13.71
CA PRO A 151 -15.22 1.41 -14.07
C PRO A 151 -14.21 1.48 -15.22
N ASN A 152 -13.20 0.61 -15.20
CA ASN A 152 -12.23 0.49 -16.29
C ASN A 152 -12.85 -0.18 -17.53
N VAL A 153 -13.41 0.63 -18.43
CA VAL A 153 -13.95 0.15 -19.71
C VAL A 153 -12.87 -0.02 -20.78
N ASP A 154 -11.74 0.67 -20.63
CA ASP A 154 -10.66 0.71 -21.64
C ASP A 154 -9.90 -0.63 -21.74
N GLN A 155 -9.91 -1.43 -20.68
CA GLN A 155 -9.14 -2.68 -20.58
C GLN A 155 -10.03 -3.93 -20.32
N ASP A 156 -11.32 -3.90 -20.68
CA ASP A 156 -12.28 -5.00 -20.46
C ASP A 156 -11.77 -6.37 -20.95
N ALA A 157 -11.15 -6.42 -22.14
CA ALA A 157 -10.58 -7.66 -22.68
C ALA A 157 -9.43 -8.20 -21.82
N LEU A 158 -8.59 -7.32 -21.25
CA LEU A 158 -7.50 -7.73 -20.36
C LEU A 158 -8.05 -8.19 -19.02
N LEU A 159 -9.00 -7.46 -18.43
CA LEU A 159 -9.68 -7.84 -17.19
C LEU A 159 -10.30 -9.23 -17.29
N LYS A 160 -11.01 -9.53 -18.38
CA LYS A 160 -11.57 -10.87 -18.64
C LYS A 160 -10.51 -11.96 -18.66
N LYS A 161 -9.33 -11.72 -19.26
CA LYS A 161 -8.25 -12.70 -19.25
C LYS A 161 -7.64 -12.93 -17.85
N TRP A 162 -7.76 -11.95 -16.95
CA TRP A 162 -7.37 -12.05 -15.55
C TRP A 162 -8.49 -12.58 -14.63
N ASN A 163 -9.65 -12.98 -15.19
CA ASN A 163 -10.86 -13.32 -14.44
C ASN A 163 -11.35 -12.19 -13.51
N LEU A 164 -11.15 -10.94 -13.91
CA LEU A 164 -11.57 -9.74 -13.18
C LEU A 164 -12.72 -9.04 -13.91
N GLN A 165 -13.50 -8.26 -13.15
CA GLN A 165 -14.59 -7.43 -13.67
C GLN A 165 -14.31 -5.96 -13.35
N SER A 166 -14.55 -5.08 -14.31
CA SER A 166 -14.39 -3.64 -14.11
C SER A 166 -15.43 -3.11 -13.12
N ARG A 167 -15.00 -2.18 -12.25
CA ARG A 167 -15.88 -1.48 -11.30
C ARG A 167 -15.26 -0.16 -10.85
N GLY A 168 -16.10 0.81 -10.54
CA GLY A 168 -15.68 2.05 -9.87
C GLY A 168 -15.69 1.88 -8.35
N PHE A 169 -15.08 2.84 -7.65
CA PHE A 169 -14.96 2.86 -6.19
C PHE A 169 -15.53 4.15 -5.59
N PRO A 170 -16.17 4.08 -4.41
CA PRO A 170 -16.68 5.26 -3.73
C PRO A 170 -15.53 6.05 -3.10
N VAL A 171 -14.89 6.92 -3.88
CA VAL A 171 -13.83 7.83 -3.41
C VAL A 171 -14.39 9.24 -3.20
N ALA A 172 -13.94 9.92 -2.14
CA ALA A 172 -14.23 11.34 -1.89
C ALA A 172 -13.07 12.19 -2.43
N VAL A 173 -13.34 13.13 -3.32
CA VAL A 173 -12.29 13.91 -4.01
C VAL A 173 -12.30 15.35 -3.53
N PHE A 174 -11.24 15.75 -2.84
CA PHE A 174 -11.06 17.10 -2.31
C PHE A 174 -10.25 17.95 -3.30
N ILE A 175 -10.84 19.06 -3.73
CA ILE A 175 -10.21 20.02 -4.66
C ILE A 175 -10.21 21.43 -4.05
N PRO A 176 -9.28 22.33 -4.44
CA PRO A 176 -9.21 23.69 -3.90
C PRO A 176 -10.58 24.39 -3.86
N ARG A 177 -10.94 24.98 -2.72
CA ARG A 177 -12.25 25.60 -2.47
C ARG A 177 -12.66 26.58 -3.57
N LYS A 178 -11.74 27.43 -4.03
CA LYS A 178 -12.01 28.37 -5.14
C LYS A 178 -12.46 27.64 -6.41
N THR A 179 -11.77 26.56 -6.78
CA THR A 179 -12.10 25.73 -7.94
C THR A 179 -13.43 25.00 -7.73
N TYR A 180 -13.66 24.45 -6.54
CA TYR A 180 -14.92 23.81 -6.18
C TYR A 180 -16.12 24.73 -6.38
N ASN A 181 -16.03 25.96 -5.87
CA ASN A 181 -17.12 26.94 -5.93
C ASN A 181 -17.42 27.41 -7.36
N SER A 182 -16.46 27.33 -8.28
CA SER A 182 -16.68 27.68 -9.69
C SER A 182 -17.37 26.59 -10.52
N LEU A 183 -17.54 25.38 -9.98
CA LEU A 183 -18.12 24.25 -10.72
C LEU A 183 -19.63 24.12 -10.51
N PRO A 184 -20.39 23.73 -11.56
CA PRO A 184 -21.81 23.41 -11.43
C PRO A 184 -22.07 22.29 -10.40
N GLU A 185 -23.23 22.32 -9.74
CA GLU A 185 -23.61 21.33 -8.73
C GLU A 185 -23.68 19.90 -9.29
N GLU A 186 -24.13 19.72 -10.52
CA GLU A 186 -24.22 18.40 -11.15
C GLU A 186 -22.84 17.75 -11.30
N VAL A 187 -21.82 18.57 -11.64
CA VAL A 187 -20.43 18.10 -11.76
C VAL A 187 -19.88 17.73 -10.38
N ARG A 188 -20.14 18.56 -9.37
CA ARG A 188 -19.69 18.33 -7.98
C ARG A 188 -20.25 17.02 -7.42
N THR A 189 -21.54 16.78 -7.58
CA THR A 189 -22.21 15.58 -7.07
C THR A 189 -21.80 14.33 -7.84
N LYS A 190 -21.77 14.38 -9.18
CA LYS A 190 -21.40 13.22 -10.01
C LYS A 190 -19.97 12.75 -9.75
N ALA A 191 -19.03 13.69 -9.59
CA ALA A 191 -17.62 13.39 -9.35
C ALA A 191 -17.24 13.31 -7.87
N ARG A 192 -18.22 13.36 -6.94
CA ARG A 192 -18.01 13.29 -5.48
C ARG A 192 -16.96 14.30 -4.99
N LEU A 193 -17.09 15.54 -5.47
CA LEU A 193 -16.16 16.62 -5.15
C LEU A 193 -16.49 17.23 -3.79
N HIS A 194 -15.45 17.58 -3.05
CA HIS A 194 -15.52 18.29 -1.77
C HIS A 194 -14.55 19.48 -1.77
N PRO A 195 -14.89 20.59 -1.08
CA PRO A 195 -14.01 21.73 -0.99
C PRO A 195 -12.84 21.45 -0.05
N LEU A 196 -11.62 21.70 -0.54
CA LEU A 196 -10.38 21.67 0.22
C LEU A 196 -10.01 23.08 0.65
N ALA A 197 -9.83 23.29 1.94
CA ALA A 197 -9.32 24.54 2.50
C ALA A 197 -8.32 24.30 3.62
N ILE A 198 -7.44 25.26 3.85
CA ILE A 198 -6.47 25.30 4.93
C ILE A 198 -6.87 26.42 5.88
N SER A 199 -7.00 26.13 7.16
CA SER A 199 -7.24 27.19 8.14
C SER A 199 -5.95 27.98 8.39
N PRO A 200 -5.94 29.31 8.23
CA PRO A 200 -4.81 30.16 8.63
C PRO A 200 -4.35 29.93 10.08
N ARG A 201 -5.26 29.45 10.94
CA ARG A 201 -4.99 29.16 12.34
C ARG A 201 -4.07 27.95 12.55
N GLU A 202 -4.18 26.93 11.70
CA GLU A 202 -3.47 25.64 11.85
C GLU A 202 -2.01 25.74 11.44
N LEU A 203 -1.64 26.81 10.74
CA LEU A 203 -0.28 27.04 10.27
C LEU A 203 0.62 27.59 11.38
N THR A 204 1.81 27.02 11.45
CA THR A 204 2.92 27.55 12.25
C THR A 204 3.58 28.73 11.54
N VAL A 205 4.45 29.45 12.25
CA VAL A 205 5.28 30.52 11.67
C VAL A 205 6.14 29.98 10.52
N SER A 206 6.69 28.76 10.67
CA SER A 206 7.48 28.11 9.64
C SER A 206 6.64 27.77 8.40
N ASP A 207 5.42 27.25 8.57
CA ASP A 207 4.52 26.96 7.46
C ASP A 207 4.20 28.24 6.67
N TRP A 208 3.92 29.35 7.36
CA TRP A 208 3.73 30.66 6.73
C TRP A 208 4.97 31.12 5.98
N GLY A 209 6.18 30.81 6.46
CA GLY A 209 7.42 31.05 5.72
C GLY A 209 7.37 30.48 4.31
N TYR A 210 6.93 29.22 4.16
CA TYR A 210 6.82 28.56 2.86
C TYR A 210 5.65 29.07 2.00
N VAL A 211 4.55 29.51 2.61
CA VAL A 211 3.45 30.17 1.88
C VAL A 211 3.90 31.51 1.30
N LEU A 212 4.66 32.28 2.08
CA LEU A 212 4.94 33.68 1.80
C LEU A 212 6.21 33.89 0.96
N GLU A 213 7.17 32.97 1.02
CA GLU A 213 8.46 33.09 0.34
C GLU A 213 8.96 31.74 -0.20
N LYS A 214 9.58 31.77 -1.38
CA LYS A 214 10.10 30.55 -1.99
C LYS A 214 11.26 30.01 -1.15
N GLY A 215 11.17 28.75 -0.73
CA GLY A 215 12.17 28.11 0.12
C GLY A 215 11.97 28.35 1.62
N GLY A 216 10.88 29.00 2.03
CA GLY A 216 10.47 29.08 3.43
C GLY A 216 11.20 30.09 4.29
N GLN A 217 12.18 30.80 3.73
CA GLN A 217 13.10 31.62 4.51
C GLN A 217 12.65 33.08 4.55
N LEU A 218 12.16 33.50 5.72
CA LEU A 218 11.80 34.89 6.01
C LEU A 218 12.98 35.62 6.64
N SER A 219 13.01 36.95 6.51
CA SER A 219 13.90 37.75 7.36
C SER A 219 13.41 37.73 8.81
N THR A 220 14.30 37.88 9.78
CA THR A 220 13.94 37.88 11.21
C THR A 220 12.80 38.85 11.54
N ALA A 221 12.78 40.03 10.90
CA ALA A 221 11.72 41.00 11.07
C ALA A 221 10.35 40.51 10.55
N MET A 222 10.34 39.77 9.43
CA MET A 222 9.11 39.21 8.86
C MET A 222 8.62 37.98 9.64
N GLU A 223 9.55 37.16 10.14
CA GLU A 223 9.27 35.99 10.97
C GLU A 223 8.65 36.39 12.32
N ASN A 224 9.24 37.38 12.99
CA ASN A 224 8.67 37.94 14.23
C ASN A 224 7.30 38.59 13.95
N LEU A 225 7.18 39.34 12.86
CA LEU A 225 5.91 40.00 12.51
C LEU A 225 4.79 38.97 12.29
N ILE A 226 5.02 37.88 11.55
CA ILE A 226 3.98 36.85 11.38
C ILE A 226 3.65 36.15 12.71
N GLY A 227 4.64 35.93 13.58
CA GLY A 227 4.42 35.43 14.94
C GLY A 227 3.49 36.34 15.75
N ASP A 228 3.81 37.64 15.79
CA ASP A 228 3.04 38.64 16.54
C ASP A 228 1.62 38.82 15.99
N ILE A 229 1.43 38.72 14.66
CA ILE A 229 0.09 38.75 14.04
C ILE A 229 -0.74 37.55 14.54
N LEU A 230 -0.17 36.34 14.48
CA LEU A 230 -0.87 35.12 14.91
C LEU A 230 -1.20 35.19 16.40
N GLU A 231 -0.28 35.66 17.24
CA GLU A 231 -0.51 35.83 18.67
C GLU A 231 -1.58 36.88 18.98
N SER A 232 -1.50 38.05 18.33
CA SER A 232 -2.46 39.15 18.50
C SER A 232 -3.89 38.72 18.15
N ILE A 233 -4.09 37.99 17.05
CA ILE A 233 -5.43 37.51 16.66
C ILE A 233 -5.93 36.44 17.64
N ARG A 234 -5.04 35.57 18.12
CA ARG A 234 -5.38 34.47 19.05
C ARG A 234 -5.69 34.94 20.47
N ARG A 235 -5.17 36.10 20.89
CA ARG A 235 -5.40 36.70 22.22
C ARG A 235 -6.36 37.89 22.21
N GLY A 236 -6.61 38.49 21.06
CA GLY A 236 -7.24 39.80 20.94
C GLY A 236 -6.22 40.93 21.04
N TYR A 237 -6.58 42.11 20.54
CA TYR A 237 -5.71 43.29 20.52
C TYR A 237 -6.51 44.60 20.60
N THR A 238 -5.86 45.69 21.01
CA THR A 238 -6.51 47.01 21.15
C THR A 238 -6.29 47.85 19.90
N LEU A 239 -7.31 48.58 19.46
CA LEU A 239 -7.24 49.55 18.35
C LEU A 239 -6.72 50.92 18.83
N GLU A 240 -6.34 51.80 17.89
CA GLU A 240 -5.98 53.21 18.21
C GLU A 240 -7.13 53.98 18.88
N SER A 241 -8.38 53.61 18.60
CA SER A 241 -9.57 54.17 19.25
C SER A 241 -9.73 53.78 20.72
N GLY A 242 -8.90 52.84 21.22
CA GLY A 242 -9.04 52.22 22.54
C GLY A 242 -10.04 51.05 22.58
N GLU A 243 -10.71 50.74 21.47
CA GLU A 243 -11.62 49.59 21.35
C GLU A 243 -10.85 48.26 21.36
N GLN A 244 -11.41 47.24 22.01
CA GLN A 244 -10.82 45.90 22.10
C GLN A 244 -11.35 45.00 20.98
N VAL A 245 -10.46 44.51 20.12
CA VAL A 245 -10.76 43.41 19.20
C VAL A 245 -10.69 42.11 19.97
N ALA A 246 -11.82 41.42 20.09
CA ALA A 246 -11.89 40.12 20.76
C ALA A 246 -11.01 39.07 20.07
N LEU A 247 -10.52 38.11 20.85
CA LEU A 247 -9.80 36.95 20.32
C LEU A 247 -10.64 36.20 19.29
N LYS A 248 -10.01 35.77 18.19
CA LYS A 248 -10.68 34.99 17.14
C LYS A 248 -10.21 33.54 17.17
N ARG A 249 -11.16 32.61 17.33
CA ARG A 249 -10.89 31.16 17.26
C ARG A 249 -10.74 30.65 15.83
N SER A 250 -11.26 31.38 14.86
CA SER A 250 -11.09 31.11 13.43
C SER A 250 -10.91 32.46 12.75
N PHE A 251 -9.96 32.56 11.83
CA PHE A 251 -9.65 33.81 11.16
C PHE A 251 -9.17 33.55 9.73
N SER A 252 -9.34 34.57 8.90
CA SER A 252 -8.96 34.60 7.50
C SER A 252 -7.65 35.39 7.31
N ILE A 253 -7.09 35.34 6.11
CA ILE A 253 -5.96 36.22 5.75
C ILE A 253 -6.38 37.70 5.82
N ARG A 254 -7.65 38.04 5.56
CA ARG A 254 -8.16 39.41 5.69
C ARG A 254 -8.04 39.90 7.14
N ASP A 255 -8.35 39.04 8.11
CA ASP A 255 -8.18 39.38 9.52
C ASP A 255 -6.70 39.62 9.88
N MET A 256 -5.78 38.87 9.25
CA MET A 256 -4.34 39.08 9.40
C MET A 256 -3.89 40.42 8.85
N VAL A 257 -4.37 40.80 7.66
CA VAL A 257 -4.10 42.12 7.06
C VAL A 257 -4.66 43.24 7.94
N GLN A 258 -5.91 43.10 8.40
CA GLN A 258 -6.54 44.06 9.29
C GLN A 258 -5.76 44.21 10.61
N CYS A 259 -5.25 43.10 11.17
CA CYS A 259 -4.40 43.15 12.36
C CYS A 259 -3.14 43.99 12.12
N ILE A 260 -2.49 43.88 10.97
CA ILE A 260 -1.30 44.67 10.64
C ILE A 260 -1.63 46.16 10.52
N GLU A 261 -2.78 46.48 9.92
CA GLU A 261 -3.18 47.88 9.64
C GLU A 261 -3.70 48.60 10.89
N SER A 262 -4.35 47.88 11.81
CA SER A 262 -5.14 48.48 12.90
C SER A 262 -4.57 48.27 14.31
N ASN A 263 -3.54 47.42 14.48
CA ASN A 263 -2.92 47.16 15.79
C ASN A 263 -1.77 48.16 16.06
N PRO A 264 -1.92 49.10 17.03
CA PRO A 264 -0.90 50.09 17.36
C PRO A 264 0.43 49.47 17.79
N SER A 265 0.40 48.33 18.51
CA SER A 265 1.61 47.65 18.96
C SER A 265 2.45 47.14 17.78
N ILE A 266 1.80 46.61 16.74
CA ILE A 266 2.49 46.24 15.49
C ILE A 266 3.03 47.48 14.77
N ASN A 267 2.28 48.59 14.79
CA ASN A 267 2.69 49.84 14.17
C ASN A 267 3.94 50.46 14.81
N GLU A 268 4.10 50.32 16.12
CA GLU A 268 5.27 50.78 16.88
C GLU A 268 6.49 49.87 16.71
N LEU A 269 6.30 48.55 16.72
CA LEU A 269 7.40 47.57 16.69
C LEU A 269 8.05 47.41 15.30
N TYR A 270 7.29 47.60 14.22
CA TYR A 270 7.74 47.27 12.86
C TYR A 270 7.71 48.48 11.93
N LYS A 271 8.72 48.61 11.06
CA LYS A 271 8.75 49.69 10.04
C LYS A 271 7.59 49.54 9.05
N ALA A 272 7.08 50.67 8.56
CA ALA A 272 6.01 50.72 7.56
C ALA A 272 6.32 49.87 6.31
N SER A 273 7.56 49.88 5.83
CA SER A 273 7.98 49.06 4.68
C SER A 273 7.86 47.55 4.94
N THR A 274 8.19 47.07 6.14
CA THR A 274 8.06 45.66 6.54
C THR A 274 6.58 45.26 6.62
N ARG A 275 5.73 46.11 7.21
CA ARG A 275 4.28 45.89 7.28
C ARG A 275 3.67 45.81 5.89
N THR A 276 3.97 46.76 5.01
CA THR A 276 3.51 46.76 3.61
C THR A 276 3.98 45.51 2.87
N ALA A 277 5.24 45.10 3.04
CA ALA A 277 5.78 43.90 2.42
C ALA A 277 5.09 42.61 2.89
N MET A 278 4.69 42.53 4.16
CA MET A 278 3.90 41.42 4.71
C MET A 278 2.48 41.40 4.15
N ILE A 279 1.80 42.56 4.13
CA ILE A 279 0.45 42.68 3.57
C ILE A 279 0.42 42.21 2.11
N GLN A 280 1.40 42.61 1.28
CA GLN A 280 1.44 42.18 -0.12
C GLN A 280 1.63 40.67 -0.28
N ARG A 281 2.47 40.04 0.57
CA ARG A 281 2.65 38.58 0.56
C ARG A 281 1.41 37.84 1.03
N LEU A 282 0.75 38.31 2.10
CA LEU A 282 -0.53 37.76 2.56
C LEU A 282 -1.62 37.88 1.49
N LYS A 283 -1.72 39.04 0.82
CA LYS A 283 -2.64 39.23 -0.31
C LYS A 283 -2.33 38.26 -1.46
N ARG A 284 -1.05 38.02 -1.78
CA ARG A 284 -0.65 36.99 -2.76
C ARG A 284 -1.08 35.59 -2.32
N ALA A 285 -0.86 35.22 -1.05
CA ALA A 285 -1.28 33.94 -0.51
C ALA A 285 -2.80 33.74 -0.58
N ALA A 286 -3.60 34.79 -0.32
CA ALA A 286 -5.05 34.74 -0.46
C ALA A 286 -5.51 34.41 -1.88
N ARG A 287 -4.75 34.81 -2.92
CA ARG A 287 -5.08 34.51 -4.34
C ARG A 287 -5.03 33.03 -4.67
N LEU A 288 -4.29 32.23 -3.90
CA LEU A 288 -4.26 30.77 -4.06
C LEU A 288 -5.64 30.13 -3.88
N GLY A 289 -6.56 30.79 -3.16
CA GLY A 289 -7.94 30.32 -3.03
C GLY A 289 -8.12 29.05 -2.19
N VAL A 290 -7.10 28.69 -1.41
CA VAL A 290 -7.09 27.53 -0.50
C VAL A 290 -7.26 27.91 0.96
N PHE A 291 -7.09 29.18 1.35
CA PHE A 291 -7.18 29.58 2.76
C PHE A 291 -8.58 30.03 3.15
N HIS A 292 -9.13 29.44 4.21
CA HIS A 292 -10.46 29.77 4.72
C HIS A 292 -10.54 29.51 6.24
N PRO A 293 -11.28 30.31 7.02
CA PRO A 293 -11.40 30.09 8.48
C PRO A 293 -11.86 28.67 8.84
N SER A 294 -12.86 28.15 8.11
CA SER A 294 -13.27 26.75 8.13
C SER A 294 -12.35 25.94 7.21
N GLY A 295 -11.19 25.54 7.74
CA GLY A 295 -10.25 24.64 7.07
C GLY A 295 -10.74 23.19 7.10
N THR A 296 -10.19 22.38 6.21
CA THR A 296 -10.40 20.93 6.15
C THR A 296 -9.47 20.26 7.16
N SER A 297 -10.04 19.55 8.13
CA SER A 297 -9.32 18.88 9.20
C SER A 297 -8.87 17.46 8.82
N ALA A 298 -7.98 16.86 9.61
CA ALA A 298 -7.66 15.44 9.48
C ALA A 298 -8.90 14.54 9.64
N GLN A 299 -9.89 14.91 10.45
CA GLN A 299 -11.13 14.15 10.61
C GLN A 299 -11.99 14.16 9.34
N ASP A 300 -11.96 15.26 8.57
CA ASP A 300 -12.70 15.35 7.30
C ASP A 300 -12.03 14.48 6.22
N LEU A 301 -10.70 14.34 6.28
CA LEU A 301 -9.91 13.62 5.29
C LEU A 301 -9.78 12.12 5.61
N ALA A 302 -9.56 11.78 6.87
CA ALA A 302 -9.29 10.42 7.34
C ALA A 302 -10.54 9.80 7.99
N VAL A 303 -11.53 9.50 7.17
CA VAL A 303 -12.80 8.86 7.59
C VAL A 303 -12.69 7.34 7.50
N ALA A 304 -13.16 6.64 8.54
CA ALA A 304 -13.08 5.18 8.60
C ALA A 304 -13.91 4.53 7.48
N GLY A 305 -13.33 3.56 6.79
CA GLY A 305 -13.96 2.88 5.66
C GLY A 305 -14.00 3.71 4.37
N GLN A 306 -13.39 4.90 4.34
CA GLN A 306 -13.41 5.80 3.19
C GLN A 306 -12.02 5.95 2.56
N THR A 307 -12.02 6.07 1.24
CA THR A 307 -10.88 6.55 0.46
C THR A 307 -11.09 8.01 0.08
N THR A 308 -10.16 8.85 0.48
CA THR A 308 -10.10 10.27 0.20
C THR A 308 -8.94 10.56 -0.76
N ILE A 309 -9.20 11.33 -1.80
CA ILE A 309 -8.19 11.79 -2.77
C ILE A 309 -8.10 13.31 -2.66
N ILE A 310 -6.90 13.82 -2.42
CA ILE A 310 -6.61 15.25 -2.45
C ILE A 310 -6.01 15.56 -3.83
N ASP A 311 -6.79 16.25 -4.66
CA ASP A 311 -6.38 16.67 -6.00
C ASP A 311 -6.18 18.20 -6.03
N VAL A 312 -4.93 18.60 -6.11
CA VAL A 312 -4.53 20.01 -6.22
C VAL A 312 -4.00 20.38 -7.60
N ALA A 313 -4.13 19.49 -8.60
CA ALA A 313 -3.72 19.78 -9.98
C ALA A 313 -4.25 21.14 -10.49
N PRO A 314 -5.47 21.61 -10.13
CA PRO A 314 -5.95 22.93 -10.51
C PRO A 314 -5.10 24.13 -10.04
N LEU A 315 -4.19 23.95 -9.07
CA LEU A 315 -3.31 25.02 -8.57
C LEU A 315 -2.06 25.24 -9.43
N GLY A 316 -1.78 24.36 -10.41
CA GLY A 316 -0.60 24.48 -11.26
C GLY A 316 0.70 24.50 -10.46
N SER A 317 1.54 25.52 -10.65
CA SER A 317 2.86 25.62 -10.01
C SER A 317 2.81 25.79 -8.49
N ASP A 318 1.69 26.25 -7.94
CA ASP A 318 1.54 26.47 -6.49
C ASP A 318 1.10 25.18 -5.75
N ALA A 319 0.78 24.12 -6.48
CA ALA A 319 0.32 22.84 -5.93
C ALA A 319 1.30 22.24 -4.91
N GLU A 320 2.61 22.27 -5.20
CA GLU A 320 3.65 21.68 -4.35
C GLU A 320 3.67 22.31 -2.94
N VAL A 321 3.58 23.64 -2.86
CA VAL A 321 3.60 24.36 -1.58
C VAL A 321 2.37 24.02 -0.76
N VAL A 322 1.19 24.04 -1.39
CA VAL A 322 -0.08 23.72 -0.74
C VAL A 322 -0.09 22.28 -0.24
N LEU A 323 0.38 21.32 -1.06
CA LEU A 323 0.48 19.93 -0.66
C LEU A 323 1.45 19.70 0.46
N ALA A 324 2.60 20.37 0.46
CA ALA A 324 3.56 20.22 1.55
C ALA A 324 2.95 20.68 2.89
N ILE A 325 2.20 21.79 2.88
CA ILE A 325 1.53 22.29 4.08
C ILE A 325 0.40 21.36 4.52
N LEU A 326 -0.47 20.94 3.59
CA LEU A 326 -1.56 20.01 3.89
C LEU A 326 -1.04 18.68 4.42
N THR A 327 0.01 18.14 3.81
CA THR A 327 0.61 16.87 4.22
C THR A 327 1.28 17.00 5.58
N ASN A 328 1.98 18.11 5.85
CA ASN A 328 2.52 18.41 7.18
C ASN A 328 1.41 18.39 8.25
N MET A 329 0.36 19.19 8.01
CA MET A 329 -0.80 19.30 8.90
C MET A 329 -1.46 17.95 9.13
N LEU A 330 -1.75 17.20 8.06
CA LEU A 330 -2.38 15.88 8.13
C LEU A 330 -1.53 14.89 8.92
N CYS A 331 -0.24 14.76 8.59
CA CYS A 331 0.67 13.84 9.29
C CYS A 331 0.74 14.17 10.79
N ARG A 332 0.90 15.44 11.13
CA ARG A 332 0.96 15.90 12.53
C ARG A 332 -0.35 15.61 13.25
N GLN A 333 -1.49 16.04 12.71
CA GLN A 333 -2.79 15.81 13.33
C GLN A 333 -3.03 14.31 13.53
N VAL A 334 -2.92 13.49 12.47
CA VAL A 334 -3.14 12.03 12.55
C VAL A 334 -2.25 11.40 13.62
N LEU A 335 -0.94 11.68 13.63
CA LEU A 335 -0.05 11.10 14.64
C LEU A 335 -0.41 11.58 16.06
N THR A 336 -0.66 12.87 16.26
CA THR A 336 -1.00 13.42 17.57
C THR A 336 -2.29 12.81 18.12
N TYR A 337 -3.36 12.73 17.32
CA TYR A 337 -4.62 12.08 17.74
C TYR A 337 -4.40 10.60 18.08
N ARG A 338 -3.62 9.88 17.27
CA ARG A 338 -3.36 8.44 17.49
C ARG A 338 -2.40 8.17 18.65
N MET A 339 -1.60 9.16 19.03
CA MET A 339 -0.71 9.14 20.20
C MET A 339 -1.41 9.54 21.49
N ALA A 340 -2.46 10.37 21.42
CA ALA A 340 -3.19 10.84 22.59
C ALA A 340 -3.83 9.67 23.36
N TRP A 341 -3.54 9.64 24.66
CA TRP A 341 -4.14 8.72 25.63
C TRP A 341 -5.14 9.51 26.48
N THR A 342 -6.35 8.98 26.68
CA THR A 342 -7.27 9.57 27.66
C THR A 342 -6.91 9.10 29.06
N GLU A 343 -7.29 9.87 30.09
CA GLU A 343 -7.03 9.56 31.51
C GLU A 343 -7.61 8.21 31.97
N GLU A 344 -8.58 7.65 31.24
CA GLU A 344 -9.20 6.35 31.52
C GLU A 344 -8.39 5.16 30.95
N GLY A 345 -7.22 5.40 30.35
CA GLY A 345 -6.38 4.37 29.74
C GLY A 345 -6.94 3.82 28.42
N THR A 346 -8.08 4.32 27.96
CA THR A 346 -8.59 4.18 26.60
C THR A 346 -7.91 5.24 25.72
N SER A 347 -7.36 4.82 24.59
CA SER A 347 -6.70 5.77 23.68
C SER A 347 -7.77 6.57 22.93
N ALA A 348 -7.48 7.82 22.55
CA ALA A 348 -8.27 8.59 21.58
C ALA A 348 -8.33 7.93 20.17
N ARG A 349 -7.81 6.70 20.05
CA ARG A 349 -7.90 5.73 18.95
C ARG A 349 -9.25 5.63 18.25
N GLU A 350 -10.36 5.95 18.92
CA GLU A 350 -11.71 5.88 18.34
C GLU A 350 -12.13 7.13 17.57
N GLU A 351 -11.45 8.27 17.74
CA GLU A 351 -11.80 9.52 17.04
C GLU A 351 -11.21 9.62 15.63
N LEU A 352 -10.02 9.04 15.43
CA LEU A 352 -9.35 8.98 14.12
C LEU A 352 -8.90 7.53 13.84
N PRO A 353 -9.36 6.93 12.73
CA PRO A 353 -9.00 5.57 12.38
C PRO A 353 -7.51 5.46 12.04
N PRO A 354 -6.93 4.25 12.10
CA PRO A 354 -5.64 3.99 11.49
C PRO A 354 -5.66 4.45 10.03
N THR A 355 -4.65 5.21 9.60
CA THR A 355 -4.68 5.90 8.31
C THR A 355 -3.57 5.40 7.39
N TRP A 356 -3.95 5.02 6.17
CA TRP A 356 -3.05 4.80 5.04
C TRP A 356 -2.85 6.11 4.30
N LEU A 357 -1.66 6.70 4.42
CA LEU A 357 -1.26 7.89 3.67
C LEU A 357 -0.49 7.47 2.42
N ILE A 358 -1.00 7.78 1.23
CA ILE A 358 -0.40 7.45 -0.06
C ILE A 358 0.03 8.75 -0.74
N ILE A 359 1.31 8.86 -1.08
CA ILE A 359 1.89 10.07 -1.68
C ILE A 359 2.48 9.73 -3.05
N ASP A 360 1.91 10.29 -4.13
CA ASP A 360 2.57 10.27 -5.44
C ASP A 360 3.60 11.40 -5.56
N GLU A 361 4.66 11.16 -6.34
CA GLU A 361 5.82 12.04 -6.48
C GLU A 361 6.43 12.52 -5.16
N ALA A 362 6.68 11.58 -4.24
CA ALA A 362 7.20 11.81 -2.90
C ALA A 362 8.50 12.66 -2.86
N HIS A 363 9.30 12.69 -3.93
CA HIS A 363 10.51 13.54 -3.99
C HIS A 363 10.19 15.04 -3.91
N THR A 364 8.97 15.45 -4.23
CA THR A 364 8.49 16.84 -4.08
C THR A 364 8.24 17.22 -2.63
N LEU A 365 7.79 16.27 -1.80
CA LEU A 365 7.40 16.51 -0.41
C LEU A 365 8.46 16.08 0.61
N VAL A 366 9.25 15.05 0.33
CA VAL A 366 10.30 14.52 1.21
C VAL A 366 11.65 14.38 0.45
N PRO A 367 12.22 15.50 -0.04
CA PRO A 367 13.48 15.48 -0.77
C PRO A 367 14.70 15.20 0.14
N LYS A 368 15.75 14.60 -0.41
CA LYS A 368 16.98 14.26 0.31
C LYS A 368 17.74 15.48 0.84
N GLY A 369 17.94 16.50 0.01
CA GLY A 369 18.82 17.64 0.33
C GLY A 369 18.13 18.93 0.75
N SER A 370 16.87 19.15 0.35
CA SER A 370 16.13 20.37 0.69
C SER A 370 15.18 20.15 1.87
N ALA A 371 14.79 21.25 2.51
CA ALA A 371 13.72 21.27 3.49
C ALA A 371 12.38 21.58 2.78
N THR A 372 11.31 20.99 3.30
CA THR A 372 9.93 21.29 2.94
C THR A 372 9.10 21.28 4.23
N PRO A 373 7.92 21.91 4.25
CA PRO A 373 7.00 21.80 5.40
C PRO A 373 6.69 20.35 5.78
N ALA A 374 6.57 19.46 4.79
CA ALA A 374 6.12 18.08 5.01
C ALA A 374 7.23 17.11 5.41
N LYS A 375 8.50 17.42 5.14
CA LYS A 375 9.61 16.46 5.21
C LYS A 375 9.69 15.77 6.57
N ASP A 376 9.80 16.56 7.63
CA ASP A 376 9.98 16.02 8.98
C ASP A 376 8.73 15.27 9.46
N ALA A 377 7.54 15.75 9.09
CA ALA A 377 6.29 15.10 9.41
C ALA A 377 6.13 13.74 8.69
N ILE A 378 6.49 13.65 7.41
CA ILE A 378 6.47 12.39 6.63
C ILE A 378 7.48 11.40 7.20
N VAL A 379 8.70 11.85 7.53
CA VAL A 379 9.71 10.97 8.12
C VAL A 379 9.28 10.51 9.51
N GLY A 380 8.71 11.40 10.33
CA GLY A 380 8.11 11.06 11.61
C GLY A 380 6.99 10.03 11.46
N TYR A 381 6.15 10.18 10.43
CA TYR A 381 5.09 9.22 10.09
C TYR A 381 5.66 7.85 9.69
N ALA A 382 6.73 7.82 8.90
CA ALA A 382 7.41 6.57 8.53
C ALA A 382 7.98 5.84 9.76
N LYS A 383 8.61 6.57 10.69
CA LYS A 383 9.25 6.01 11.89
C LYS A 383 8.25 5.59 12.98
N LEU A 384 7.21 6.39 13.19
CA LEU A 384 6.30 6.23 14.33
C LEU A 384 4.93 5.65 13.94
N GLY A 385 4.47 5.90 12.72
CA GLY A 385 3.12 5.58 12.26
C GLY A 385 2.75 4.12 12.47
N ARG A 386 3.69 3.19 12.22
CA ARG A 386 3.46 1.75 12.40
C ARG A 386 3.07 1.38 13.83
N ARG A 387 3.63 2.05 14.85
CA ARG A 387 3.28 1.81 16.27
C ARG A 387 1.84 2.20 16.58
N PHE A 388 1.26 3.08 15.76
CA PHE A 388 -0.07 3.63 15.92
C PHE A 388 -1.07 3.13 14.87
N GLY A 389 -0.70 2.10 14.10
CA GLY A 389 -1.54 1.47 13.08
C GLY A 389 -1.59 2.23 11.75
N CYS A 390 -0.76 3.25 11.58
CA CYS A 390 -0.72 4.07 10.37
C CYS A 390 0.26 3.50 9.36
N SER A 391 -0.16 3.49 8.09
CA SER A 391 0.64 3.03 6.95
C SER A 391 1.02 4.22 6.05
N LEU A 392 2.19 4.13 5.44
CA LEU A 392 2.70 5.14 4.50
C LEU A 392 3.08 4.47 3.19
N VAL A 393 2.64 5.02 2.07
CA VAL A 393 3.06 4.61 0.74
C VAL A 393 3.71 5.81 0.05
N LEU A 394 4.99 5.70 -0.27
CA LEU A 394 5.73 6.73 -0.99
C LEU A 394 6.01 6.26 -2.41
N CYS A 395 5.54 7.00 -3.40
CA CYS A 395 5.79 6.72 -4.81
C CYS A 395 6.64 7.82 -5.44
N THR A 396 7.63 7.45 -6.25
CA THR A 396 8.49 8.45 -6.93
C THR A 396 9.09 7.92 -8.22
N GLN A 397 9.35 8.82 -9.17
CA GLN A 397 10.17 8.52 -10.34
C GLN A 397 11.67 8.56 -10.04
N GLN A 398 12.07 9.26 -8.98
CA GLN A 398 13.46 9.59 -8.64
C GLN A 398 13.77 9.09 -7.21
N PRO A 399 13.96 7.77 -7.00
CA PRO A 399 14.25 7.24 -5.67
C PRO A 399 15.54 7.79 -5.04
N SER A 400 16.51 8.24 -5.84
CA SER A 400 17.73 8.89 -5.33
C SER A 400 17.49 10.31 -4.79
N ALA A 401 16.39 10.97 -5.18
CA ALA A 401 16.03 12.32 -4.76
C ALA A 401 15.20 12.36 -3.46
N VAL A 402 14.69 11.23 -2.99
CA VAL A 402 13.90 11.11 -1.75
C VAL A 402 14.83 10.90 -0.54
N ALA A 403 14.46 11.47 0.61
CA ALA A 403 15.19 11.36 1.86
C ALA A 403 15.44 9.90 2.28
N ASP A 404 16.69 9.61 2.70
CA ASP A 404 17.10 8.27 3.09
C ASP A 404 16.33 7.80 4.34
N GLU A 405 16.05 8.73 5.24
CA GLU A 405 15.35 8.50 6.51
C GLU A 405 13.90 8.06 6.33
N ALA A 406 13.25 8.45 5.23
CA ALA A 406 11.90 7.99 4.90
C ALA A 406 11.93 6.58 4.29
N ILE A 407 12.89 6.30 3.42
CA ILE A 407 12.96 5.03 2.68
C ILE A 407 13.55 3.90 3.53
N SER A 408 14.45 4.21 4.46
CA SER A 408 15.05 3.23 5.37
C SER A 408 14.02 2.51 6.25
N GLN A 409 12.83 3.09 6.42
CA GLN A 409 11.73 2.49 7.16
C GLN A 409 10.86 1.56 6.31
N ALA A 410 11.07 1.50 5.00
CA ALA A 410 10.25 0.74 4.08
C ALA A 410 10.45 -0.77 4.28
N ASP A 411 9.38 -1.45 4.71
CA ASP A 411 9.38 -2.91 4.83
C ASP A 411 9.03 -3.61 3.52
N ILE A 412 8.43 -2.88 2.57
CA ILE A 412 8.10 -3.37 1.22
C ILE A 412 8.58 -2.37 0.18
N ILE A 413 9.32 -2.86 -0.83
CA ILE A 413 9.73 -2.07 -1.99
C ILE A 413 9.15 -2.69 -3.26
N ILE A 414 8.47 -1.88 -4.06
CA ILE A 414 7.95 -2.24 -5.38
C ILE A 414 8.65 -1.36 -6.42
N SER A 415 9.55 -1.95 -7.20
CA SER A 415 10.32 -1.24 -8.20
C SER A 415 9.96 -1.67 -9.61
N HIS A 416 9.36 -0.77 -10.36
CA HIS A 416 9.20 -0.88 -11.82
C HIS A 416 10.53 -0.52 -12.50
N SER A 417 10.54 -0.49 -13.83
CA SER A 417 11.73 -0.09 -14.60
C SER A 417 12.31 1.25 -14.16
N LEU A 418 13.60 1.28 -13.83
CA LEU A 418 14.40 2.48 -13.56
C LEU A 418 15.49 2.61 -14.63
N SER A 419 15.86 3.84 -15.00
CA SER A 419 16.85 4.05 -16.08
C SER A 419 18.10 4.82 -15.64
N HIS A 420 18.01 5.59 -14.54
CA HIS A 420 19.12 6.40 -14.07
C HIS A 420 20.01 5.63 -13.07
N ASP A 421 21.34 5.81 -13.17
CA ASP A 421 22.31 5.09 -12.34
C ASP A 421 22.13 5.36 -10.85
N GLY A 422 21.90 6.62 -10.47
CA GLY A 422 21.66 6.99 -9.08
C GLY A 422 20.43 6.29 -8.50
N ASP A 423 19.37 6.15 -9.30
CA ASP A 423 18.12 5.54 -8.88
C ASP A 423 18.22 4.02 -8.74
N ILE A 424 18.91 3.37 -9.68
CA ILE A 424 19.18 1.93 -9.62
C ILE A 424 20.05 1.59 -8.41
N ARG A 425 21.10 2.38 -8.15
CA ARG A 425 21.93 2.20 -6.95
C ARG A 425 21.14 2.40 -5.67
N ALA A 426 20.25 3.41 -5.64
CA ALA A 426 19.39 3.65 -4.50
C ALA A 426 18.45 2.45 -4.22
N LEU A 427 17.91 1.80 -5.26
CA LEU A 427 17.16 0.55 -5.11
C LEU A 427 18.05 -0.57 -4.56
N GLN A 428 19.23 -0.78 -5.15
CA GLN A 428 20.15 -1.85 -4.78
C GLN A 428 20.64 -1.76 -3.32
N GLN A 429 20.84 -0.54 -2.82
CA GLN A 429 21.29 -0.28 -1.46
C GLN A 429 20.17 -0.41 -0.41
N ARG A 430 18.92 -0.21 -0.83
CA ARG A 430 17.78 -0.12 0.10
C ARG A 430 16.82 -1.31 0.02
N ALA A 431 17.00 -2.23 -0.93
CA ALA A 431 16.20 -3.44 -1.04
C ALA A 431 16.23 -4.21 0.29
N PRO A 432 15.07 -4.43 0.95
CA PRO A 432 15.03 -4.96 2.31
C PRO A 432 15.13 -6.50 2.35
N ALA A 433 15.21 -7.16 1.19
CA ALA A 433 15.40 -8.60 1.02
C ALA A 433 16.57 -8.89 0.06
N VAL A 434 17.03 -10.16 0.02
CA VAL A 434 18.13 -10.56 -0.86
C VAL A 434 17.77 -10.27 -2.31
N MET A 435 18.64 -9.54 -3.00
CA MET A 435 18.50 -9.24 -4.43
C MET A 435 19.28 -10.29 -5.24
N PRO A 436 18.59 -11.13 -6.05
CA PRO A 436 19.22 -12.01 -7.03
C PRO A 436 20.21 -11.27 -7.92
N ASP A 437 21.27 -11.95 -8.38
CA ASP A 437 22.33 -11.33 -9.17
C ASP A 437 21.79 -10.71 -10.48
N MET A 438 20.83 -11.38 -11.11
CA MET A 438 20.11 -10.85 -12.28
C MET A 438 19.48 -9.48 -12.00
N PHE A 439 18.96 -9.27 -10.79
CA PHE A 439 18.27 -8.03 -10.42
C PHE A 439 19.25 -6.91 -10.08
N ARG A 440 20.53 -7.24 -9.84
CA ARG A 440 21.60 -6.26 -9.68
C ARG A 440 22.09 -5.71 -11.02
N ASP A 441 21.75 -6.37 -12.13
CA ASP A 441 22.08 -5.87 -13.46
C ASP A 441 21.22 -4.63 -13.79
N LYS A 442 21.91 -3.53 -14.08
CA LYS A 442 21.32 -2.27 -14.54
C LYS A 442 20.47 -2.46 -15.81
N VAL A 443 20.97 -3.24 -16.77
CA VAL A 443 20.29 -3.50 -18.05
C VAL A 443 18.99 -4.24 -17.77
N PHE A 444 19.03 -5.23 -16.89
CA PHE A 444 17.84 -5.96 -16.47
C PHE A 444 16.76 -5.03 -15.89
N ILE A 445 17.08 -4.26 -14.84
CA ILE A 445 16.13 -3.30 -14.23
C ILE A 445 15.60 -2.31 -15.29
N SER A 446 16.48 -1.80 -16.15
CA SER A 446 16.11 -0.83 -17.18
C SER A 446 15.20 -1.40 -18.28
N SER A 447 15.26 -2.71 -18.49
CA SER A 447 14.51 -3.43 -19.53
C SER A 447 13.17 -4.00 -19.08
N LEU A 448 12.83 -3.90 -17.77
CA LEU A 448 11.54 -4.36 -17.25
C LEU A 448 10.37 -3.76 -18.05
N PRO A 449 9.45 -4.58 -18.57
CA PRO A 449 8.28 -4.08 -19.29
C PRO A 449 7.34 -3.25 -18.40
N ARG A 450 6.47 -2.49 -19.05
CA ARG A 450 5.42 -1.74 -18.34
C ARG A 450 4.52 -2.69 -17.56
N GLY A 451 4.24 -2.35 -16.30
CA GLY A 451 3.41 -3.18 -15.42
C GLY A 451 4.12 -4.41 -14.86
N VAL A 452 5.43 -4.57 -15.10
CA VAL A 452 6.26 -5.56 -14.42
C VAL A 452 7.09 -4.84 -13.35
N ALA A 453 7.10 -5.41 -12.14
CA ALA A 453 7.86 -4.86 -11.02
C ALA A 453 8.67 -5.94 -10.29
N LEU A 454 9.80 -5.52 -9.73
CA LEU A 454 10.52 -6.25 -8.70
C LEU A 454 9.88 -5.91 -7.36
N ILE A 455 9.54 -6.93 -6.58
CA ILE A 455 8.98 -6.76 -5.24
C ILE A 455 9.96 -7.34 -4.23
N PHE A 456 10.20 -6.59 -3.17
CA PHE A 456 11.01 -6.97 -2.02
C PHE A 456 10.18 -6.76 -0.76
N ASP A 457 10.25 -7.69 0.18
CA ASP A 457 9.50 -7.66 1.43
C ASP A 457 10.36 -8.24 2.55
N GLN A 458 10.51 -7.50 3.64
CA GLN A 458 11.27 -7.90 4.83
C GLN A 458 10.39 -8.34 5.99
N SER A 459 9.10 -8.01 5.95
CA SER A 459 8.16 -8.27 7.05
C SER A 459 7.76 -9.75 7.15
N THR A 460 8.00 -10.52 6.09
CA THR A 460 7.59 -11.92 5.95
C THR A 460 8.80 -12.84 5.82
N GLU A 461 8.54 -14.16 5.73
CA GLU A 461 9.55 -15.16 5.41
C GLU A 461 10.02 -15.08 3.93
N ASN A 462 9.65 -14.04 3.16
CA ASN A 462 10.11 -13.82 1.79
C ASN A 462 11.61 -13.46 1.78
N LYS A 463 12.47 -14.45 1.51
CA LYS A 463 13.91 -14.27 1.67
C LYS A 463 14.58 -13.48 0.55
N ARG A 464 13.94 -13.35 -0.60
CA ARG A 464 14.47 -12.64 -1.76
C ARG A 464 13.43 -11.81 -2.50
N GLY A 465 13.91 -10.85 -3.26
CA GLY A 465 13.08 -10.15 -4.23
C GLY A 465 12.62 -11.09 -5.35
N PHE A 466 11.50 -10.75 -5.98
CA PHE A 466 10.90 -11.54 -7.06
C PHE A 466 10.15 -10.67 -8.06
N ILE A 467 9.87 -11.22 -9.25
CA ILE A 467 9.25 -10.49 -10.36
C ILE A 467 7.75 -10.72 -10.37
N THR A 468 6.99 -9.63 -10.40
CA THR A 468 5.53 -9.61 -10.41
C THR A 468 5.01 -8.90 -11.64
N GLN A 469 4.09 -9.53 -12.35
CA GLN A 469 3.21 -8.86 -13.30
C GLN A 469 2.07 -8.23 -12.50
N ILE A 470 1.99 -6.91 -12.52
CA ILE A 470 0.92 -6.15 -11.88
C ILE A 470 -0.40 -6.41 -12.63
N ARG A 471 -1.48 -6.64 -11.88
CA ARG A 471 -2.81 -6.91 -12.46
C ARG A 471 -3.38 -5.65 -13.13
N PRO A 472 -4.33 -5.76 -14.07
CA PRO A 472 -5.08 -4.59 -14.53
C PRO A 472 -5.93 -3.99 -13.40
N ARG A 473 -6.10 -2.66 -13.40
CA ARG A 473 -7.00 -1.89 -12.54
C ARG A 473 -8.45 -2.21 -12.84
N LEU A 474 -9.28 -2.30 -11.81
CA LEU A 474 -10.73 -2.49 -11.96
C LEU A 474 -11.42 -1.17 -12.31
N SER A 475 -10.86 -0.06 -11.81
CA SER A 475 -11.35 1.30 -12.01
C SER A 475 -10.53 2.05 -13.05
N GLN A 476 -11.11 3.12 -13.59
CA GLN A 476 -10.44 3.90 -14.63
C GLN A 476 -9.17 4.57 -14.10
N HIS A 477 -8.15 4.59 -14.95
CA HIS A 477 -6.88 5.26 -14.67
C HIS A 477 -6.88 6.65 -15.31
N GLY A 478 -6.60 7.67 -14.50
CA GLY A 478 -6.47 9.06 -14.95
C GLY A 478 -5.21 9.35 -15.77
N GLY A 479 -4.91 10.64 -15.95
CA GLY A 479 -3.77 11.12 -16.72
C GLY A 479 -3.97 11.20 -18.24
N THR A 480 -5.21 11.02 -18.72
CA THR A 480 -5.63 11.34 -20.10
C THR A 480 -6.61 12.52 -20.09
N ASP A 481 -6.07 13.74 -19.96
CA ASP A 481 -6.54 15.08 -20.41
C ASP A 481 -8.05 15.47 -20.44
N ARG A 482 -8.99 14.74 -19.84
CA ARG A 482 -10.43 15.04 -19.99
C ARG A 482 -10.97 16.10 -19.02
N LEU A 483 -10.35 16.28 -17.85
CA LEU A 483 -10.77 17.31 -16.89
C LEU A 483 -9.87 18.54 -16.89
N SER A 484 -8.59 18.42 -17.23
CA SER A 484 -7.74 19.56 -17.57
C SER A 484 -8.36 20.39 -18.69
N SER A 485 -8.88 19.74 -19.73
CA SER A 485 -9.62 20.40 -20.82
C SER A 485 -10.96 21.00 -20.38
N LEU A 486 -11.63 20.43 -19.38
CA LEU A 486 -12.88 20.97 -18.80
C LEU A 486 -12.60 22.16 -17.87
N PHE A 487 -11.50 22.14 -17.12
CA PHE A 487 -11.02 23.27 -16.34
C PHE A 487 -10.44 24.37 -17.23
N GLU A 488 -9.72 24.04 -18.29
CA GLU A 488 -9.31 24.98 -19.34
C GLU A 488 -10.53 25.57 -20.04
N ALA A 489 -11.53 24.75 -20.38
CA ALA A 489 -12.79 25.23 -20.95
C ALA A 489 -13.57 26.12 -19.97
N ALA A 490 -13.62 25.78 -18.69
CA ALA A 490 -14.22 26.63 -17.65
C ALA A 490 -13.45 27.95 -17.48
N ARG A 491 -12.11 27.92 -17.62
CA ARG A 491 -11.25 29.10 -17.62
C ARG A 491 -11.44 29.97 -18.88
N LEU A 492 -11.75 29.35 -20.02
CA LEU A 492 -12.10 30.01 -21.30
C LEU A 492 -13.55 30.51 -21.34
N MET A 493 -14.44 29.97 -20.50
CA MET A 493 -15.85 30.37 -20.37
C MET A 493 -16.06 31.51 -19.37
N LEU A 494 -14.99 32.03 -18.75
CA LEU A 494 -15.01 33.31 -18.05
C LEU A 494 -15.27 34.40 -19.12
N PRO A 495 -16.30 35.26 -18.98
CA PRO A 495 -16.64 36.22 -20.01
C PRO A 495 -15.46 37.18 -20.28
N GLU A 496 -15.08 37.31 -21.55
CA GLU A 496 -14.15 38.34 -22.04
C GLU A 496 -14.70 39.72 -21.65
N GLY A 497 -14.09 40.34 -20.64
CA GLY A 497 -14.57 41.60 -20.08
C GLY A 497 -14.00 42.00 -18.71
N VAL A 498 -13.09 41.20 -18.13
CA VAL A 498 -12.32 41.63 -16.96
C VAL A 498 -11.05 42.35 -17.47
N PRO A 499 -10.78 43.62 -17.09
CA PRO A 499 -9.61 44.35 -17.54
C PRO A 499 -8.30 43.61 -17.21
N GLU A 500 -7.26 43.81 -18.04
CA GLU A 500 -5.92 43.27 -17.80
C GLU A 500 -5.41 43.53 -16.36
N GLU A 501 -4.61 42.58 -15.87
CA GLU A 501 -4.13 42.36 -14.50
C GLU A 501 -3.43 43.53 -13.78
N SER A 502 -3.35 44.72 -14.37
CA SER A 502 -2.63 45.88 -13.80
C SER A 502 -3.51 47.00 -13.24
N ASP A 503 -4.80 47.09 -13.56
CA ASP A 503 -5.63 48.28 -13.21
C ASP A 503 -6.87 47.99 -12.34
N LEU A 504 -6.98 46.78 -11.80
CA LEU A 504 -8.09 46.42 -10.92
C LEU A 504 -7.77 46.72 -9.45
N GLN A 505 -8.09 47.95 -9.06
CA GLN A 505 -8.30 48.31 -7.67
C GLN A 505 -9.60 47.64 -7.20
N TRP A 506 -9.52 46.37 -6.81
CA TRP A 506 -10.66 45.62 -6.28
C TRP A 506 -10.88 45.90 -4.81
N ASP A 507 -12.01 46.55 -4.53
CA ASP A 507 -12.59 46.64 -3.20
C ASP A 507 -12.92 45.25 -2.67
N LEU A 508 -12.51 45.00 -1.43
CA LEU A 508 -12.65 43.74 -0.67
C LEU A 508 -14.12 43.34 -0.37
N GLU A 509 -15.09 43.89 -1.07
CA GLU A 509 -16.53 43.72 -0.83
C GLU A 509 -17.13 42.52 -1.58
N GLU A 510 -16.64 42.13 -2.76
CA GLU A 510 -17.28 41.04 -3.54
C GLU A 510 -16.98 39.61 -3.06
N ILE A 511 -16.05 39.42 -2.11
CA ILE A 511 -15.85 38.12 -1.44
C ILE A 511 -16.89 37.94 -0.31
N ALA A 512 -17.78 38.92 -0.08
CA ALA A 512 -18.62 39.01 1.12
C ALA A 512 -20.11 38.59 0.94
N ALA A 513 -20.48 37.88 -0.12
CA ALA A 513 -21.87 37.44 -0.28
C ALA A 513 -22.15 36.03 0.28
N GLU A 514 -21.62 35.67 1.45
CA GLU A 514 -22.30 34.72 2.32
C GLU A 514 -22.25 35.25 3.76
N PRO A 515 -23.40 35.64 4.35
CA PRO A 515 -23.44 35.98 5.76
C PRO A 515 -23.06 34.73 6.56
N ALA A 516 -22.09 34.88 7.46
CA ALA A 516 -21.62 33.85 8.39
C ALA A 516 -22.68 33.45 9.46
N GLY A 517 -23.98 33.48 9.12
CA GLY A 517 -25.08 33.44 10.08
C GLY A 517 -26.16 32.37 9.86
N GLU A 518 -26.42 31.84 8.65
CA GLU A 518 -27.65 31.03 8.43
C GLU A 518 -27.51 29.76 7.56
N LEU A 519 -26.31 29.38 7.10
CA LEU A 519 -26.08 28.14 6.31
C LEU A 519 -25.37 27.01 7.08
N ALA A 520 -25.25 27.13 8.41
CA ALA A 520 -24.60 26.13 9.25
C ALA A 520 -25.48 24.90 9.58
N GLU A 521 -26.75 24.87 9.17
CA GLU A 521 -27.72 23.84 9.61
C GLU A 521 -28.10 22.76 8.58
N GLU A 522 -27.55 22.74 7.35
CA GLU A 522 -27.83 21.67 6.37
C GLU A 522 -26.59 20.91 5.89
N LEU A 523 -25.68 20.58 6.81
CA LEU A 523 -24.81 19.41 6.66
C LEU A 523 -25.38 18.33 7.56
N SER A 524 -25.68 17.15 6.98
CA SER A 524 -26.17 15.98 7.70
C SER A 524 -25.45 15.83 9.04
N GLU A 525 -26.19 15.88 10.14
CA GLU A 525 -25.70 15.70 11.50
C GLU A 525 -25.03 14.34 11.64
N VAL A 526 -23.75 14.25 11.31
CA VAL A 526 -22.87 13.22 11.83
C VAL A 526 -22.64 13.60 13.30
N PRO A 527 -23.07 12.80 14.28
CA PRO A 527 -22.89 13.11 15.68
C PRO A 527 -21.39 13.21 15.97
N ARG A 528 -20.91 14.44 16.18
CA ARG A 528 -19.53 14.72 16.60
C ARG A 528 -19.38 14.20 18.03
N PRO A 529 -18.46 13.26 18.30
CA PRO A 529 -18.12 12.90 19.68
C PRO A 529 -17.59 14.15 20.40
N PRO A 530 -17.89 14.34 21.69
CA PRO A 530 -17.40 15.48 22.43
C PRO A 530 -15.88 15.36 22.63
N LEU A 531 -15.13 16.32 22.07
CA LEU A 531 -13.72 16.57 22.39
C LEU A 531 -13.47 16.47 23.89
N LYS A 532 -12.58 15.57 24.32
CA LYS A 532 -12.00 15.56 25.68
C LYS A 532 -10.48 15.63 25.67
N LEU A 533 -9.92 16.61 24.95
CA LEU A 533 -8.64 17.20 25.33
C LEU A 533 -8.79 18.72 25.39
N SER A 534 -8.36 19.32 26.49
CA SER A 534 -8.35 20.78 26.59
C SER A 534 -7.33 21.36 25.60
N LYS A 535 -7.48 22.63 25.24
CA LYS A 535 -6.55 23.34 24.34
C LYS A 535 -5.11 23.34 24.87
N GLU A 536 -4.95 23.26 26.19
CA GLU A 536 -3.64 23.24 26.86
C GLU A 536 -3.00 21.86 26.73
N ASP A 537 -3.78 20.79 26.89
CA ASP A 537 -3.30 19.41 26.70
C ASP A 537 -2.88 19.14 25.24
N TRP A 538 -3.60 19.75 24.29
CA TRP A 538 -3.26 19.70 22.86
C TRP A 538 -1.91 20.33 22.54
N ASN A 539 -1.66 21.54 23.03
CA ASN A 539 -0.39 22.22 22.78
C ASN A 539 0.78 21.51 23.48
N LEU A 540 0.56 21.00 24.70
CA LEU A 540 1.58 20.29 25.47
C LEU A 540 1.96 18.95 24.82
N LEU A 541 0.98 18.25 24.25
CA LEU A 541 1.21 17.03 23.48
C LEU A 541 1.94 17.30 22.16
N ASP A 542 1.57 18.36 21.44
CA ASP A 542 2.22 18.77 20.20
C ASP A 542 3.70 19.16 20.42
N ASP A 543 3.98 19.97 21.45
CA ASP A 543 5.35 20.34 21.84
C ASP A 543 6.19 19.11 22.24
N TRP A 544 5.60 18.18 22.99
CA TRP A 544 6.26 16.93 23.37
C TRP A 544 6.57 16.05 22.14
N ILE A 545 5.68 15.99 21.15
CA ILE A 545 5.88 15.23 19.91
C ILE A 545 7.01 15.84 19.09
N GLN A 546 7.05 17.16 18.95
CA GLN A 546 8.14 17.85 18.26
C GLN A 546 9.48 17.53 18.92
N GLU A 547 9.55 17.59 20.25
CA GLU A 547 10.77 17.25 21.00
C GLU A 547 11.14 15.76 20.84
N TYR A 548 10.16 14.85 20.91
CA TYR A 548 10.39 13.41 20.75
C TYR A 548 10.93 13.07 19.36
N ILE A 549 10.35 13.67 18.31
CA ILE A 549 10.83 13.54 16.93
C ILE A 549 12.26 14.09 16.83
N ARG A 550 12.56 15.26 17.42
CA ARG A 550 13.91 15.85 17.40
C ARG A 550 14.94 14.94 18.05
N VAL A 551 14.66 14.40 19.24
CA VAL A 551 15.57 13.48 19.96
C VAL A 551 15.82 12.18 19.17
N LEU A 552 14.80 11.65 18.49
CA LEU A 552 14.97 10.49 17.61
C LEU A 552 15.93 10.77 16.46
N PHE A 553 15.82 11.95 15.83
CA PHE A 553 16.72 12.37 14.75
C PHE A 553 18.15 12.62 15.22
N GLU A 554 18.34 13.17 16.42
CA GLU A 554 19.66 13.43 16.99
C GLU A 554 20.42 12.12 17.28
N ARG A 555 19.74 11.06 17.73
CA ARG A 555 20.35 9.75 18.01
C ARG A 555 20.81 9.02 16.74
N GLU A 556 20.00 9.01 15.70
CA GLU A 556 20.37 8.35 14.44
C GLU A 556 21.58 9.01 13.78
N ARG A 557 21.68 10.35 13.80
CA ARG A 557 22.85 11.07 13.27
C ARG A 557 24.17 10.67 13.94
N GLN A 558 24.14 10.18 15.17
CA GLN A 558 25.33 9.68 15.89
C GLN A 558 25.71 8.26 15.47
N GLU A 559 24.75 7.42 15.07
CA GLU A 559 24.98 6.03 14.66
C GLU A 559 25.53 5.92 13.22
N PHE A 560 25.11 6.80 12.31
CA PHE A 560 25.59 6.81 10.91
C PHE A 560 27.06 7.26 10.74
N SER A 561 27.71 7.77 11.78
CA SER A 561 29.10 8.25 11.72
C SER A 561 30.17 7.12 11.82
N ILE A 562 29.78 5.87 12.10
CA ILE A 562 30.71 4.83 12.60
C ILE A 562 31.03 3.74 11.57
N THR A 563 30.39 3.70 10.39
CA THR A 563 30.56 2.59 9.42
C THR A 563 31.05 3.05 8.05
N ASP A 564 32.33 3.41 7.93
CA ASP A 564 33.01 3.64 6.64
C ASP A 564 34.37 2.91 6.62
N GLU A 565 34.37 1.58 6.38
CA GLU A 565 35.56 0.90 5.82
C GLU A 565 35.17 -0.25 4.86
N PRO A 566 35.76 -0.33 3.64
CA PRO A 566 35.38 -1.30 2.62
C PRO A 566 36.18 -2.62 2.74
N ALA A 567 35.49 -3.75 2.58
CA ALA A 567 36.13 -5.08 2.51
C ALA A 567 36.63 -5.41 1.08
N PRO A 568 37.69 -6.22 0.93
CA PRO A 568 38.49 -6.32 -0.28
C PRO A 568 37.91 -7.27 -1.35
N ARG A 569 38.24 -6.96 -2.61
CA ARG A 569 37.82 -7.64 -3.84
C ARG A 569 38.48 -9.02 -4.00
N VAL A 570 37.71 -9.99 -4.50
CA VAL A 570 38.22 -11.26 -5.06
C VAL A 570 37.73 -11.41 -6.50
N THR A 571 38.63 -11.85 -7.38
CA THR A 571 38.58 -11.89 -8.84
C THR A 571 37.83 -13.08 -9.45
N GLU A 572 37.28 -12.86 -10.65
CA GLU A 572 36.45 -13.73 -11.51
C GLU A 572 37.14 -15.01 -12.03
N PRO A 573 36.33 -15.96 -12.58
CA PRO A 573 36.63 -16.46 -13.92
C PRO A 573 35.43 -16.62 -14.88
N ARG A 574 35.57 -15.96 -16.04
CA ARG A 574 35.31 -16.29 -17.46
C ARG A 574 34.24 -17.30 -17.94
N ALA A 575 33.59 -16.86 -19.02
CA ALA A 575 32.42 -17.36 -19.77
C ALA A 575 32.60 -18.59 -20.69
N GLU A 576 31.47 -19.27 -20.97
CA GLU A 576 31.21 -20.08 -22.17
C GLU A 576 29.74 -19.92 -22.68
N LYS A 577 29.50 -20.38 -23.90
CA LYS A 577 28.67 -19.80 -24.98
C LYS A 577 27.18 -20.22 -25.03
N GLU A 578 26.44 -19.42 -25.80
CA GLU A 578 25.02 -19.50 -26.16
C GLU A 578 24.58 -20.75 -26.95
N SER A 579 23.29 -21.08 -26.74
CA SER A 579 22.22 -21.34 -27.72
C SER A 579 21.58 -22.73 -27.70
N GLU A 580 20.26 -22.78 -27.46
CA GLU A 580 19.27 -23.61 -28.17
C GLU A 580 17.81 -23.19 -27.81
N PRO A 581 16.84 -23.35 -28.73
CA PRO A 581 15.43 -22.93 -28.58
C PRO A 581 14.60 -23.94 -27.75
N PRO A 582 13.40 -23.57 -27.26
CA PRO A 582 12.67 -24.38 -26.27
C PRO A 582 12.12 -25.70 -26.86
N PRO A 583 12.07 -26.79 -26.06
CA PRO A 583 11.61 -28.08 -26.54
C PRO A 583 10.08 -28.15 -26.62
N HIS A 584 9.64 -29.07 -27.48
CA HIS A 584 8.27 -29.47 -27.74
C HIS A 584 7.47 -29.76 -26.45
N VAL A 585 6.19 -29.39 -26.47
CA VAL A 585 5.20 -29.78 -25.46
C VAL A 585 5.07 -31.31 -25.48
N ILE A 586 5.54 -31.96 -24.43
CA ILE A 586 5.40 -33.41 -24.23
C ILE A 586 3.94 -33.68 -23.83
N GLU A 587 3.22 -34.50 -24.58
CA GLU A 587 1.89 -34.95 -24.19
C GLU A 587 2.00 -35.99 -23.06
N PRO A 588 1.24 -35.85 -21.95
CA PRO A 588 1.35 -36.73 -20.80
C PRO A 588 0.83 -38.15 -21.07
N SER A 589 1.57 -39.17 -20.63
CA SER A 589 1.14 -40.58 -20.69
C SER A 589 0.21 -40.93 -19.52
N ILE A 590 -0.92 -41.56 -19.83
CA ILE A 590 -1.92 -42.01 -18.85
C ILE A 590 -1.95 -43.53 -18.84
N THR A 591 -1.65 -44.13 -17.68
CA THR A 591 -1.79 -45.58 -17.47
C THR A 591 -2.88 -45.86 -16.45
N SER A 592 -3.98 -46.47 -16.87
CA SER A 592 -5.01 -46.98 -15.95
C SER A 592 -4.52 -48.26 -15.29
N VAL A 593 -4.49 -48.30 -13.95
CA VAL A 593 -3.99 -49.44 -13.19
C VAL A 593 -5.12 -50.00 -12.33
N ALA A 594 -5.61 -51.20 -12.64
CA ALA A 594 -6.61 -51.92 -11.86
C ALA A 594 -5.97 -52.82 -10.77
N ALA A 595 -4.88 -52.39 -10.15
CA ALA A 595 -4.04 -53.22 -9.28
C ALA A 595 -3.99 -52.72 -7.83
N GLN A 596 -3.84 -53.65 -6.87
CA GLN A 596 -3.59 -53.36 -5.45
C GLN A 596 -2.11 -53.13 -5.13
N VAL A 597 -1.21 -53.30 -6.10
CA VAL A 597 0.25 -53.21 -5.95
C VAL A 597 0.79 -52.29 -7.04
N ILE A 598 1.61 -51.31 -6.64
CA ILE A 598 2.33 -50.42 -7.56
C ILE A 598 3.66 -51.07 -7.92
N ASP A 599 4.03 -50.97 -9.19
CA ASP A 599 5.37 -51.28 -9.65
C ASP A 599 6.22 -50.00 -9.56
N SER A 600 7.06 -49.88 -8.53
CA SER A 600 7.88 -48.69 -8.28
C SER A 600 8.85 -48.38 -9.42
N SER A 601 9.17 -49.34 -10.29
CA SER A 601 9.99 -49.11 -11.48
C SER A 601 9.29 -48.26 -12.55
N LYS A 602 7.96 -48.14 -12.50
CA LYS A 602 7.14 -47.34 -13.41
C LYS A 602 6.81 -45.94 -12.86
N VAL A 603 7.28 -45.61 -11.66
CA VAL A 603 7.05 -44.31 -11.03
C VAL A 603 8.28 -43.44 -11.26
N GLN A 604 8.13 -42.39 -12.05
CA GLN A 604 9.16 -41.39 -12.27
C GLN A 604 9.35 -40.55 -11.01
N VAL A 605 10.60 -40.53 -10.53
CA VAL A 605 11.04 -39.70 -9.41
C VAL A 605 12.01 -38.67 -9.95
N ARG A 606 11.70 -37.39 -9.74
CA ARG A 606 12.53 -36.30 -10.23
C ARG A 606 13.68 -35.98 -9.27
N GLN A 607 14.86 -35.70 -9.81
CA GLN A 607 15.99 -35.12 -9.07
C GLN A 607 15.99 -33.60 -9.19
N PHE A 608 16.16 -32.95 -8.06
CA PHE A 608 16.14 -31.51 -7.89
C PHE A 608 17.55 -31.01 -7.56
N GLY A 609 17.80 -29.73 -7.83
CA GLY A 609 18.99 -29.04 -7.31
C GLY A 609 19.00 -28.97 -5.78
N LEU A 610 20.01 -28.31 -5.21
CA LEU A 610 20.15 -28.16 -3.75
C LEU A 610 19.03 -27.29 -3.17
N LEU A 611 17.95 -27.93 -2.73
CA LEU A 611 16.83 -27.31 -2.04
C LEU A 611 16.81 -27.71 -0.56
N SER A 612 16.37 -26.79 0.29
CA SER A 612 16.04 -27.13 1.67
C SER A 612 14.85 -28.12 1.71
N PRO A 613 14.76 -29.00 2.72
CA PRO A 613 13.68 -29.98 2.77
C PRO A 613 12.28 -29.36 2.79
N SER A 614 12.12 -28.23 3.48
CA SER A 614 10.86 -27.49 3.55
C SER A 614 10.46 -26.93 2.19
N MET A 615 11.41 -26.46 1.39
CA MET A 615 11.19 -25.97 0.04
C MET A 615 10.81 -27.09 -0.93
N LEU A 616 11.53 -28.22 -0.88
CA LEU A 616 11.22 -29.40 -1.70
C LEU A 616 9.80 -29.90 -1.43
N LEU A 617 9.41 -29.98 -0.16
CA LEU A 617 8.07 -30.42 0.23
C LEU A 617 6.97 -29.43 -0.21
N LYS A 618 7.19 -28.12 -0.05
CA LYS A 618 6.27 -27.08 -0.55
C LYS A 618 6.10 -27.17 -2.07
N ALA A 619 7.19 -27.35 -2.80
CA ALA A 619 7.24 -27.48 -4.25
C ALA A 619 6.44 -28.70 -4.76
N LEU A 620 6.70 -29.88 -4.22
CA LEU A 620 5.96 -31.10 -4.56
C LEU A 620 4.46 -30.97 -4.25
N THR A 621 4.11 -30.40 -3.10
CA THR A 621 2.71 -30.18 -2.71
C THR A 621 1.99 -29.26 -3.70
N ARG A 622 2.63 -28.16 -4.12
CA ARG A 622 2.09 -27.25 -5.15
C ARG A 622 1.86 -27.99 -6.46
N THR A 623 2.84 -28.75 -6.91
CA THR A 623 2.74 -29.47 -8.18
C THR A 623 1.52 -30.39 -8.19
N ILE A 624 1.32 -31.17 -7.12
CA ILE A 624 0.14 -32.02 -6.97
C ILE A 624 -1.15 -31.21 -7.01
N LEU A 625 -1.19 -29.99 -6.48
CA LEU A 625 -2.40 -29.17 -6.44
C LEU A 625 -2.69 -28.40 -7.73
N TYR A 626 -1.67 -28.10 -8.53
CA TYR A 626 -1.78 -27.19 -9.68
C TYR A 626 -1.51 -27.84 -11.04
N SER A 627 -0.94 -29.05 -11.11
CA SER A 627 -0.96 -29.81 -12.36
C SER A 627 -2.41 -30.04 -12.79
N LYS A 628 -2.67 -29.82 -14.08
CA LYS A 628 -4.00 -29.95 -14.67
C LYS A 628 -4.61 -31.34 -14.41
N GLN A 629 -3.80 -32.38 -14.39
CA GLN A 629 -4.27 -33.77 -14.25
C GLN A 629 -4.63 -34.10 -12.81
N SER A 630 -3.73 -33.80 -11.87
CA SER A 630 -3.95 -34.01 -10.44
C SER A 630 -5.03 -33.07 -9.89
N HIS A 631 -5.06 -31.81 -10.31
CA HIS A 631 -6.07 -30.83 -9.89
C HIS A 631 -7.48 -31.28 -10.29
N ARG A 632 -7.69 -31.65 -11.56
CA ARG A 632 -8.99 -32.15 -12.04
C ARG A 632 -9.42 -33.44 -11.35
N PHE A 633 -8.46 -34.27 -10.98
CA PHE A 633 -8.74 -35.47 -10.21
C PHE A 633 -9.19 -35.13 -8.79
N LEU A 634 -8.38 -34.37 -8.05
CA LEU A 634 -8.65 -34.01 -6.66
C LEU A 634 -9.94 -33.17 -6.51
N PHE A 635 -10.12 -32.14 -7.33
CA PHE A 635 -11.17 -31.14 -7.20
C PHE A 635 -12.18 -31.23 -8.37
N THR A 636 -13.30 -31.93 -8.15
CA THR A 636 -14.37 -32.08 -9.16
C THR A 636 -15.54 -31.13 -8.93
N LYS A 637 -16.48 -31.48 -8.02
CA LYS A 637 -17.62 -30.65 -7.64
C LYS A 637 -18.01 -30.88 -6.18
N GLY A 638 -18.32 -29.80 -5.46
CA GLY A 638 -18.78 -29.83 -4.06
C GLY A 638 -17.84 -29.10 -3.09
N PRO A 639 -18.16 -29.06 -1.79
CA PRO A 639 -17.23 -28.56 -0.78
C PRO A 639 -16.00 -29.47 -0.71
N PHE A 640 -14.80 -28.90 -0.55
CA PHE A 640 -13.55 -29.66 -0.50
C PHE A 640 -12.81 -29.38 0.80
N TYR A 641 -12.53 -30.43 1.56
CA TYR A 641 -11.60 -30.41 2.68
C TYR A 641 -10.33 -31.13 2.26
N ARG A 642 -9.19 -30.56 2.63
CA ARG A 642 -7.87 -31.07 2.23
C ARG A 642 -6.96 -31.20 3.45
N ASP A 643 -6.20 -32.29 3.49
CA ASP A 643 -5.05 -32.40 4.38
C ASP A 643 -3.86 -33.04 3.65
N VAL A 644 -2.65 -32.78 4.15
CA VAL A 644 -1.39 -33.20 3.52
C VAL A 644 -0.52 -33.93 4.53
N ILE A 645 -0.21 -35.19 4.23
CA ILE A 645 0.81 -35.94 4.96
C ILE A 645 2.16 -35.59 4.37
N ARG A 646 3.07 -35.13 5.23
CA ARG A 646 4.39 -34.64 4.83
C ARG A 646 5.41 -35.70 5.18
N VAL A 647 5.93 -36.40 4.17
CA VAL A 647 6.96 -37.43 4.36
C VAL A 647 8.29 -36.92 3.83
N GLN A 648 9.29 -37.00 4.68
CA GLN A 648 10.68 -36.63 4.39
C GLN A 648 11.58 -37.64 5.07
N ILE A 649 12.46 -38.29 4.30
CA ILE A 649 13.43 -39.26 4.81
C ILE A 649 14.78 -38.97 4.16
N GLN A 650 15.84 -39.01 4.98
CA GLN A 650 17.21 -38.86 4.52
C GLN A 650 17.82 -40.23 4.21
N ASP A 651 18.64 -40.31 3.17
CA ASP A 651 19.42 -41.51 2.81
C ASP A 651 18.57 -42.77 2.48
N ILE A 652 17.35 -42.58 1.98
CA ILE A 652 16.48 -43.66 1.48
C ILE A 652 16.51 -43.73 -0.05
N LYS A 653 16.37 -44.94 -0.63
CA LYS A 653 16.14 -45.06 -2.06
C LYS A 653 14.71 -44.60 -2.40
N PRO A 654 14.50 -43.80 -3.46
CA PRO A 654 13.15 -43.31 -3.78
C PRO A 654 12.13 -44.40 -4.08
N SER A 655 12.56 -45.52 -4.68
CA SER A 655 11.70 -46.70 -4.93
C SER A 655 11.11 -47.25 -3.63
N ASP A 656 11.94 -47.38 -2.61
CA ASP A 656 11.56 -47.97 -1.32
C ASP A 656 10.55 -47.06 -0.61
N LEU A 657 10.72 -45.74 -0.74
CA LEU A 657 9.75 -44.77 -0.22
C LEU A 657 8.40 -44.84 -0.95
N VAL A 658 8.41 -44.97 -2.28
CA VAL A 658 7.19 -45.10 -3.10
C VAL A 658 6.44 -46.37 -2.72
N ASP A 659 7.12 -47.50 -2.59
CA ASP A 659 6.53 -48.79 -2.22
C ASP A 659 5.94 -48.76 -0.81
N TRP A 660 6.65 -48.14 0.13
CA TRP A 660 6.18 -47.96 1.50
C TRP A 660 4.93 -47.07 1.58
N LEU A 661 4.90 -45.95 0.86
CA LEU A 661 3.74 -45.05 0.78
C LEU A 661 2.53 -45.73 0.15
N ALA A 662 2.73 -46.40 -0.99
CA ALA A 662 1.70 -47.15 -1.68
C ALA A 662 1.06 -48.20 -0.77
N SER A 663 1.91 -49.00 -0.10
CA SER A 663 1.48 -50.06 0.82
C SER A 663 0.72 -49.50 2.02
N GLY A 664 1.19 -48.38 2.60
CA GLY A 664 0.52 -47.70 3.71
C GLY A 664 -0.86 -47.16 3.33
N LEU A 665 -0.99 -46.54 2.15
CA LEU A 665 -2.27 -46.02 1.64
C LEU A 665 -3.27 -47.14 1.32
N VAL A 666 -2.80 -48.24 0.73
CA VAL A 666 -3.64 -49.43 0.47
C VAL A 666 -4.05 -50.10 1.79
N SER A 667 -3.17 -50.16 2.79
CA SER A 667 -3.49 -50.70 4.12
C SER A 667 -4.49 -49.82 4.90
N ALA A 668 -4.47 -48.50 4.70
CA ALA A 668 -5.52 -47.59 5.16
C ALA A 668 -6.85 -47.75 4.38
N GLY A 669 -6.80 -48.52 3.29
CA GLY A 669 -7.92 -48.98 2.48
C GLY A 669 -8.28 -48.04 1.33
N LEU A 670 -7.34 -47.23 0.82
CA LEU A 670 -7.51 -46.56 -0.48
C LEU A 670 -7.18 -47.52 -1.63
N THR A 671 -7.81 -47.32 -2.78
CA THR A 671 -7.50 -48.07 -4.01
C THR A 671 -6.76 -47.19 -5.00
N ILE A 672 -5.73 -47.74 -5.64
CA ILE A 672 -5.00 -47.08 -6.74
C ILE A 672 -5.93 -47.02 -7.95
N GLU A 673 -6.07 -45.84 -8.55
CA GLU A 673 -6.96 -45.63 -9.69
C GLU A 673 -6.19 -45.45 -11.00
N LYS A 674 -5.12 -44.64 -10.97
CA LYS A 674 -4.31 -44.36 -12.16
C LYS A 674 -2.93 -43.82 -11.81
N LEU A 675 -2.00 -44.01 -12.74
CA LEU A 675 -0.70 -43.35 -12.80
C LEU A 675 -0.72 -42.38 -13.97
N VAL A 676 -0.34 -41.13 -13.72
CA VAL A 676 -0.26 -40.10 -14.76
C VAL A 676 1.12 -39.50 -14.72
N ASP A 677 1.85 -39.63 -15.83
CA ASP A 677 3.16 -38.99 -15.98
C ASP A 677 2.95 -37.58 -16.54
N ASP A 678 3.56 -36.60 -15.88
CA ASP A 678 3.45 -35.19 -16.23
C ASP A 678 4.73 -34.49 -15.72
N ASP A 679 5.46 -33.82 -16.62
CA ASP A 679 6.70 -33.07 -16.31
C ASP A 679 7.73 -33.82 -15.43
N GLU A 680 8.18 -35.01 -15.88
CA GLU A 680 9.20 -35.86 -15.22
C GLU A 680 8.81 -36.39 -13.83
N LEU A 681 7.53 -36.31 -13.48
CA LEU A 681 6.96 -36.91 -12.28
C LEU A 681 5.78 -37.82 -12.63
N THR A 682 5.65 -38.90 -11.86
CA THR A 682 4.42 -39.70 -11.87
C THR A 682 3.53 -39.30 -10.70
N PHE A 683 2.30 -38.86 -11.00
CA PHE A 683 1.25 -38.70 -10.00
C PHE A 683 0.56 -40.03 -9.74
N VAL A 684 0.70 -40.53 -8.51
CA VAL A 684 0.03 -41.75 -8.08
C VAL A 684 -1.32 -41.38 -7.47
N MET A 685 -2.41 -41.76 -8.14
CA MET A 685 -3.76 -41.33 -7.79
C MET A 685 -4.57 -42.44 -7.14
N PHE A 686 -5.22 -42.12 -6.03
CA PHE A 686 -5.99 -43.02 -5.19
C PHE A 686 -7.41 -42.51 -4.96
N SER A 687 -8.35 -43.40 -4.72
CA SER A 687 -9.72 -43.04 -4.33
C SER A 687 -10.34 -44.02 -3.33
N LYS A 688 -11.33 -43.55 -2.58
CA LYS A 688 -12.18 -44.36 -1.68
C LYS A 688 -13.43 -43.60 -1.27
N ASN A 689 -14.63 -44.08 -1.60
CA ASN A 689 -15.90 -43.55 -1.07
C ASN A 689 -16.00 -42.00 -1.11
N GLY A 690 -15.59 -41.37 -2.21
CA GLY A 690 -15.60 -39.90 -2.36
C GLY A 690 -14.36 -39.18 -1.82
N LEU A 691 -13.42 -39.88 -1.16
CA LEU A 691 -12.06 -39.39 -0.89
C LEU A 691 -11.17 -39.63 -2.11
N ARG A 692 -10.27 -38.69 -2.36
CA ARG A 692 -9.24 -38.78 -3.40
C ARG A 692 -7.89 -38.43 -2.83
N GLY A 693 -6.87 -39.18 -3.20
CA GLY A 693 -5.50 -39.02 -2.75
C GLY A 693 -4.54 -38.92 -3.92
N VAL A 694 -3.53 -38.07 -3.82
CA VAL A 694 -2.42 -38.01 -4.79
C VAL A 694 -1.11 -37.83 -4.05
N PHE A 695 -0.07 -38.57 -4.44
CA PHE A 695 1.30 -38.28 -4.05
C PHE A 695 2.25 -38.27 -5.25
N ALA A 696 3.39 -37.61 -5.08
CA ALA A 696 4.51 -37.59 -6.01
C ALA A 696 5.82 -37.48 -5.22
N THR A 697 6.88 -38.14 -5.69
CA THR A 697 8.16 -38.25 -4.97
C THR A 697 9.26 -37.45 -5.66
N GLY A 698 10.06 -36.73 -4.88
CA GLY A 698 11.19 -35.94 -5.36
C GLY A 698 12.44 -36.05 -4.48
N VAL A 699 13.61 -35.82 -5.06
CA VAL A 699 14.93 -35.96 -4.39
C VAL A 699 15.75 -34.68 -4.50
N SER A 700 16.31 -34.19 -3.40
CA SER A 700 17.28 -33.08 -3.36
C SER A 700 18.49 -33.50 -2.52
N GLY A 701 19.66 -33.66 -3.15
CA GLY A 701 20.84 -34.21 -2.48
C GLY A 701 20.57 -35.61 -1.92
N THR A 702 20.68 -35.79 -0.61
CA THR A 702 20.38 -37.06 0.10
C THR A 702 18.96 -37.14 0.67
N ILE A 703 18.14 -36.10 0.48
CA ILE A 703 16.80 -36.02 1.04
C ILE A 703 15.78 -36.44 -0.01
N VAL A 704 14.89 -37.37 0.36
CA VAL A 704 13.73 -37.77 -0.43
C VAL A 704 12.46 -37.28 0.25
N CYS A 705 11.63 -36.55 -0.49
CA CYS A 705 10.34 -36.02 -0.03
C CYS A 705 9.19 -36.58 -0.86
N SER A 706 8.06 -36.83 -0.22
CA SER A 706 6.85 -37.28 -0.92
C SER A 706 5.58 -36.83 -0.16
N PRO A 707 4.99 -35.68 -0.50
CA PRO A 707 3.74 -35.25 0.11
C PRO A 707 2.55 -36.06 -0.42
N VAL A 708 1.66 -36.47 0.48
CA VAL A 708 0.39 -37.13 0.16
C VAL A 708 -0.75 -36.15 0.41
N VAL A 709 -1.43 -35.73 -0.65
CA VAL A 709 -2.59 -34.83 -0.59
C VAL A 709 -3.86 -35.66 -0.59
N ILE A 710 -4.69 -35.52 0.45
CA ILE A 710 -6.02 -36.15 0.54
C ILE A 710 -7.10 -35.07 0.49
N VAL A 711 -8.09 -35.25 -0.38
CA VAL A 711 -9.25 -34.37 -0.56
C VAL A 711 -10.55 -35.16 -0.39
N GLY A 712 -11.54 -34.57 0.26
CA GLY A 712 -12.88 -35.14 0.37
C GLY A 712 -13.93 -34.11 0.71
N ASN A 713 -15.20 -34.51 0.62
CA ASN A 713 -16.33 -33.60 0.82
C ASN A 713 -16.71 -33.38 2.29
N ASN A 714 -16.05 -34.09 3.23
CA ASN A 714 -16.32 -33.99 4.66
C ASN A 714 -15.01 -34.01 5.46
N ARG A 715 -14.78 -32.95 6.25
CA ARG A 715 -13.57 -32.77 7.08
C ARG A 715 -13.30 -33.95 8.00
N ALA A 716 -14.32 -34.47 8.69
CA ALA A 716 -14.16 -35.58 9.62
C ALA A 716 -13.66 -36.85 8.91
N THR A 717 -14.14 -37.10 7.69
CA THR A 717 -13.69 -38.25 6.89
C THR A 717 -12.26 -38.11 6.41
N VAL A 718 -11.83 -36.89 6.06
CA VAL A 718 -10.44 -36.59 5.69
C VAL A 718 -9.52 -36.80 6.90
N VAL A 719 -9.84 -36.22 8.06
CA VAL A 719 -9.04 -36.37 9.29
C VAL A 719 -8.94 -37.84 9.71
N GLN A 720 -10.05 -38.58 9.73
CA GLN A 720 -10.05 -40.01 10.04
C GLN A 720 -9.19 -40.82 9.06
N MET A 721 -9.17 -40.45 7.78
CA MET A 721 -8.33 -41.11 6.79
C MET A 721 -6.86 -40.82 7.03
N ILE A 722 -6.50 -39.57 7.30
CA ILE A 722 -5.12 -39.17 7.60
C ILE A 722 -4.60 -39.91 8.83
N ASP A 723 -5.40 -40.00 9.90
CA ASP A 723 -5.02 -40.74 11.10
C ASP A 723 -4.82 -42.23 10.83
N LYS A 724 -5.67 -42.84 9.98
CA LYS A 724 -5.49 -44.24 9.55
C LYS A 724 -4.21 -44.42 8.75
N ILE A 725 -3.91 -43.52 7.82
CA ILE A 725 -2.68 -43.56 7.01
C ILE A 725 -1.47 -43.41 7.94
N ARG A 726 -1.47 -42.44 8.85
CA ARG A 726 -0.38 -42.27 9.84
C ARG A 726 -0.14 -43.54 10.64
N ARG A 727 -1.20 -44.18 11.15
CA ARG A 727 -1.08 -45.46 11.89
C ARG A 727 -0.56 -46.61 11.03
N ALA A 728 -0.95 -46.67 9.75
CA ALA A 728 -0.47 -47.70 8.83
C ALA A 728 0.99 -47.48 8.41
N MET A 729 1.49 -46.26 8.57
CA MET A 729 2.86 -45.84 8.26
C MET A 729 3.72 -45.63 9.52
N SER A 730 3.19 -45.90 10.71
CA SER A 730 3.95 -45.94 11.97
C SER A 730 4.55 -47.33 12.12
#